data_AF-L0DPC8-F1
#
_entry.id   AF-L0DPC8-F1
#
_cell.length_a   1.000
_cell.length_b   1.000
_cell.length_c   1.000
_cell.angle_alpha   90.00
_cell.angle_beta   90.00
_cell.angle_gamma   90.00
#
_symmetry.space_group_name_H-M   'P 1'
#
loop_
_entity.id
_entity.type
_entity.pdbx_description
1 polymer ?
#
loop_
_entity_poly.entity_id
_entity_poly.type
_entity_poly.pdbx_seq_one_letter_code
_entity_poly.pdbx_strand_id
1 'polypeptide(L)'
;MSRAPTLPMGHEPSRPGRVGEIGWPLAIVLLSLVLRVTAVRDFVGHPLGRLPWVDEGAYWTRAQAILNGAWFPDRPFYQDPLYPYLLSGLMRVVGTEVSSLRVALACLGAITPLAVYGAGRLGFGPVEGRVAGLLCATCGPLIFTDGLLEKESLAALGAATALGLTAWAAKPGGRAGRATGPGLAWGIVSLLRANALVLAPLGAIWWVLAFPNNVTAGRRRARALFYLLGFALAIAPVTMVNAVVSRPTELILTTWQGGANFYIGNGPEATGTYVAPPFVEANPAHEADDFAEEATRRSGRRLSHSGVSRFWLAQGLKRWRDAPAASLRLLANKIGLLAHDFEIPDNQDLEFVRLVAAPRLSWGVISFGTLLSLAALSLGLGQEGRTPFWSFLILSTWAGLGTTALFFIVGRYRIPWLPGLALLAAAGTVDMGRRLARRQWRGIGWRVCLLVLPIAALAWRPMVDPTPDRWGHAEIELALAYLAEGRLEPAIDALDDVRAIGEGPSGRVATLLAEGPVHDRIAALVLNRLNMARYAEEIPQIVRARWLRQLPETRAESRRRLEALLLSHPNDPTVRREWGAWWLGETNDPDARRHAKDALAQAIQAPGSDASAAILLALLTSDRLPLAGLTLNRPAPLNDRVRLALAIVASRSRPGTRLQETGIQRNRPPKAS
;
A
#
# COMPACT_ATOMS: atom_id res chain seq x y z
N MET A 1 71.19 -10.80 -41.56
CA MET A 1 70.46 -9.67 -42.21
C MET A 1 69.04 -10.15 -42.49
N SER A 2 68.11 -10.11 -41.53
CA SER A 2 67.27 -8.99 -41.07
C SER A 2 66.33 -8.41 -42.13
N ARG A 3 65.05 -8.76 -42.04
CA ARG A 3 63.94 -7.82 -41.79
C ARG A 3 62.65 -8.60 -41.48
N ALA A 4 62.21 -8.54 -40.22
CA ALA A 4 60.87 -8.92 -39.79
C ALA A 4 59.92 -7.71 -39.91
N PRO A 5 58.62 -7.91 -40.18
CA PRO A 5 57.66 -6.81 -40.27
C PRO A 5 57.18 -6.35 -38.89
N THR A 6 57.12 -5.04 -38.70
CA THR A 6 56.57 -4.37 -37.52
C THR A 6 55.04 -4.39 -37.55
N LEU A 7 54.43 -4.90 -36.48
CA LEU A 7 52.99 -4.76 -36.22
C LEU A 7 52.69 -3.34 -35.68
N PRO A 8 51.59 -2.69 -36.09
CA PRO A 8 51.22 -1.38 -35.57
C PRO A 8 50.64 -1.48 -34.15
N MET A 9 51.12 -0.56 -33.30
CA MET A 9 50.75 -0.40 -31.90
C MET A 9 49.33 0.17 -31.71
N GLY A 10 48.62 -0.43 -30.76
CA GLY A 10 47.73 0.20 -29.76
C GLY A 10 46.81 1.35 -30.19
N HIS A 11 45.52 1.05 -30.37
CA HIS A 11 44.46 2.00 -30.02
C HIS A 11 44.24 1.95 -28.50
N GLU A 12 44.71 2.97 -27.79
CA GLU A 12 44.23 3.24 -26.43
C GLU A 12 42.74 3.64 -26.50
N PRO A 13 41.84 2.99 -25.74
CA PRO A 13 40.46 3.45 -25.65
C PRO A 13 40.43 4.80 -24.91
N SER A 14 40.00 5.83 -25.62
CA SER A 14 39.72 7.17 -25.09
C SER A 14 38.91 7.10 -23.79
N ARG A 15 39.48 7.59 -22.69
CA ARG A 15 38.79 7.73 -21.40
C ARG A 15 37.52 8.58 -21.61
N PRO A 16 36.31 8.11 -21.27
CA PRO A 16 35.11 8.93 -21.36
C PRO A 16 35.29 10.18 -20.48
N GLY A 17 35.00 11.36 -21.04
CA GLY A 17 35.15 12.63 -20.33
C GLY A 17 34.36 12.66 -19.01
N ARG A 18 34.99 13.16 -17.93
CA ARG A 18 34.43 13.25 -16.55
C ARG A 18 33.01 13.87 -16.49
N VAL A 19 32.64 14.71 -17.45
CA VAL A 19 31.33 15.37 -17.56
C VAL A 19 30.20 14.36 -17.82
N GLY A 20 30.46 13.28 -18.55
CA GLY A 20 29.46 12.23 -18.83
C GLY A 20 29.19 11.29 -17.65
N GLU A 21 30.05 11.26 -16.63
CA GLU A 21 29.90 10.39 -15.46
C GLU A 21 28.97 10.95 -14.37
N ILE A 22 28.84 12.28 -14.28
CA ILE A 22 27.99 12.97 -13.29
C ILE A 22 26.57 13.24 -13.83
N GLY A 23 26.42 13.38 -15.15
CA GLY A 23 25.13 13.73 -15.78
C GLY A 23 24.02 12.72 -15.51
N TRP A 24 24.31 11.42 -15.50
CA TRP A 24 23.30 10.37 -15.26
C TRP A 24 22.78 10.33 -13.82
N PRO A 25 23.63 10.28 -12.78
CA PRO A 25 23.18 10.44 -11.39
C PRO A 25 22.29 11.67 -11.20
N LEU A 26 22.71 12.82 -11.74
CA LEU A 26 21.95 14.07 -11.62
C LEU A 26 20.60 13.98 -12.34
N ALA A 27 20.55 13.45 -13.57
CA ALA A 27 19.30 13.28 -14.31
C ALA A 27 18.32 12.36 -13.57
N ILE A 28 18.80 11.26 -12.98
CA ILE A 28 17.97 10.33 -12.20
C ILE A 28 17.40 11.03 -10.97
N VAL A 29 18.22 11.79 -10.23
CA VAL A 29 17.76 12.53 -9.05
C VAL A 29 16.75 13.61 -9.44
N LEU A 30 17.02 14.41 -10.47
CA LEU A 30 16.12 15.47 -10.92
C LEU A 30 14.78 14.90 -11.40
N LEU A 31 14.80 13.87 -12.23
CA LEU A 31 13.57 13.18 -12.67
C LEU A 31 12.79 12.64 -11.46
N SER A 32 13.49 11.93 -10.57
CA SER A 32 12.92 11.34 -9.36
C SER A 32 12.26 12.38 -8.45
N LEU A 33 12.95 13.52 -8.24
CA LEU A 33 12.47 14.62 -7.43
C LEU A 33 11.26 15.30 -8.06
N VAL A 34 11.29 15.59 -9.36
CA VAL A 34 10.16 16.21 -10.08
C VAL A 34 8.90 15.33 -9.96
N LEU A 35 9.02 14.02 -10.22
CA LEU A 35 7.88 13.11 -10.14
C LEU A 35 7.28 13.04 -8.72
N ARG A 36 8.13 12.95 -7.69
CA ARG A 36 7.69 12.85 -6.29
C ARG A 36 7.11 14.17 -5.76
N VAL A 37 7.80 15.28 -6.00
CA VAL A 37 7.37 16.61 -5.53
C VAL A 37 6.08 17.04 -6.20
N THR A 38 5.90 16.76 -7.50
CA THR A 38 4.65 17.10 -8.18
C THR A 38 3.47 16.25 -7.73
N ALA A 39 3.68 14.94 -7.50
CA ALA A 39 2.65 14.05 -6.96
C ALA A 39 2.26 14.43 -5.52
N VAL A 40 3.24 14.63 -4.64
CA VAL A 40 2.98 14.98 -3.24
C VAL A 40 2.36 16.37 -3.11
N ARG A 41 2.73 17.32 -3.97
CA ARG A 41 2.13 18.67 -4.01
C ARG A 41 0.63 18.61 -4.31
N ASP A 42 0.21 17.77 -5.24
CA ASP A 42 -1.22 17.56 -5.48
C ASP A 42 -1.87 16.94 -4.25
N PHE A 43 -1.25 15.91 -3.69
CA PHE A 43 -1.81 15.18 -2.57
C PHE A 43 -2.03 16.06 -1.33
N VAL A 44 -1.01 16.83 -0.89
CA VAL A 44 -1.14 17.75 0.26
C VAL A 44 -2.01 18.97 -0.05
N GLY A 45 -2.19 19.28 -1.33
CA GLY A 45 -3.18 20.27 -1.78
C GLY A 45 -4.62 19.83 -1.51
N HIS A 46 -4.86 18.53 -1.42
CA HIS A 46 -6.16 17.92 -1.18
C HIS A 46 -6.35 17.53 0.32
N PRO A 47 -7.58 17.56 0.86
CA PRO A 47 -7.84 17.21 2.28
C PRO A 47 -7.28 15.84 2.70
N LEU A 48 -7.38 14.83 1.83
CA LEU A 48 -6.82 13.49 2.06
C LEU A 48 -5.32 13.53 2.41
N GLY A 49 -4.52 14.33 1.71
CA GLY A 49 -3.09 14.41 1.97
C GLY A 49 -2.71 15.17 3.24
N ARG A 50 -3.67 15.80 3.93
CA ARG A 50 -3.43 16.50 5.20
C ARG A 50 -3.89 15.68 6.42
N LEU A 51 -4.72 14.67 6.20
CA LEU A 51 -5.18 13.76 7.24
C LEU A 51 -4.22 12.55 7.31
N PRO A 52 -3.62 12.26 8.48
CA PRO A 52 -2.94 10.99 8.69
C PRO A 52 -3.99 9.90 8.96
N TRP A 53 -4.01 8.85 8.11
CA TRP A 53 -5.01 7.79 8.14
C TRP A 53 -4.47 6.49 8.72
N VAL A 54 -5.23 5.85 9.63
CA VAL A 54 -4.94 4.53 10.23
C VAL A 54 -3.49 4.43 10.73
N ASP A 55 -2.61 3.68 10.07
CA ASP A 55 -1.21 3.50 10.50
C ASP A 55 -0.43 4.83 10.47
N GLU A 56 -0.71 5.70 9.51
CA GLU A 56 -0.04 7.01 9.44
C GLU A 56 -0.32 7.80 10.72
N GLY A 57 -1.53 7.71 11.26
CA GLY A 57 -1.93 8.33 12.52
C GLY A 57 -1.20 7.71 13.73
N ALA A 58 -1.08 6.38 13.76
CA ALA A 58 -0.35 5.68 14.81
C ALA A 58 1.14 6.06 14.82
N TYR A 59 1.79 6.07 13.65
CA TYR A 59 3.19 6.47 13.52
C TYR A 59 3.41 7.94 13.85
N TRP A 60 2.55 8.84 13.36
CA TRP A 60 2.61 10.27 13.65
C TRP A 60 2.45 10.57 15.14
N THR A 61 1.48 9.91 15.80
CA THR A 61 1.26 10.05 17.25
C THR A 61 2.46 9.56 18.05
N ARG A 62 3.02 8.39 17.70
CA ARG A 62 4.21 7.87 18.38
C ARG A 62 5.45 8.75 18.14
N ALA A 63 5.63 9.27 16.93
CA ALA A 63 6.73 10.16 16.59
C ALA A 63 6.69 11.48 17.39
N GLN A 64 5.50 12.05 17.61
CA GLN A 64 5.32 13.22 18.48
C GLN A 64 5.61 12.89 19.94
N ALA A 65 5.17 11.73 20.44
CA ALA A 65 5.50 11.31 21.80
C ALA A 65 7.02 11.21 22.00
N ILE A 66 7.75 10.63 21.04
CA ILE A 66 9.22 10.57 21.05
C ILE A 66 9.83 11.98 21.00
N LEU A 67 9.29 12.87 20.16
CA LEU A 67 9.76 14.26 20.06
C LEU A 67 9.62 15.02 21.39
N ASN A 68 8.58 14.69 22.16
CA ASN A 68 8.29 15.26 23.48
C ASN A 68 9.00 14.51 24.64
N GLY A 69 9.91 13.57 24.34
CA GLY A 69 10.75 12.91 25.34
C GLY A 69 10.31 11.50 25.75
N ALA A 70 9.22 10.96 25.20
CA ALA A 70 8.78 9.58 25.45
C ALA A 70 9.57 8.57 24.60
N TRP A 71 10.88 8.50 24.82
CA TRP A 71 11.80 7.67 24.03
C TRP A 71 11.53 6.17 24.15
N PHE A 72 11.19 5.69 25.34
CA PHE A 72 10.87 4.28 25.58
C PHE A 72 9.37 4.03 25.36
N PRO A 73 8.98 2.86 24.84
CA PRO A 73 7.58 2.45 24.81
C PRO A 73 7.17 1.89 26.18
N ASP A 74 5.87 1.91 26.48
CA ASP A 74 5.33 1.34 27.72
C ASP A 74 5.24 -0.19 27.70
N ARG A 75 5.28 -0.77 26.50
CA ARG A 75 5.24 -2.21 26.23
C ARG A 75 6.19 -2.58 25.09
N PRO A 76 6.60 -3.86 24.97
CA PRO A 76 7.43 -4.31 23.86
C PRO A 76 6.77 -3.98 22.51
N PHE A 77 7.60 -3.69 21.51
CA PHE A 77 7.12 -3.20 20.22
C PHE A 77 6.16 -4.21 19.55
N TYR A 78 4.94 -3.75 19.26
CA TYR A 78 3.96 -4.47 18.43
C TYR A 78 4.03 -4.08 16.95
N GLN A 79 4.58 -2.92 16.62
CA GLN A 79 4.82 -2.49 15.24
C GLN A 79 6.32 -2.28 15.00
N ASP A 80 6.73 -2.27 13.74
CA ASP A 80 8.13 -2.10 13.35
C ASP A 80 8.70 -0.79 13.97
N PRO A 81 9.77 -0.89 14.79
CA PRO A 81 10.07 0.13 15.78
C PRO A 81 10.79 1.35 15.20
N LEU A 82 11.52 1.21 14.09
CA LEU A 82 12.45 2.27 13.66
C LEU A 82 11.74 3.48 13.06
N TYR A 83 10.58 3.28 12.41
CA TYR A 83 9.93 4.34 11.65
C TYR A 83 9.50 5.54 12.52
N PRO A 84 8.82 5.36 13.68
CA PRO A 84 8.49 6.49 14.55
C PRO A 84 9.69 7.33 15.02
N TYR A 85 10.86 6.72 15.24
CA TYR A 85 12.07 7.47 15.62
C TYR A 85 12.63 8.27 14.44
N LEU A 86 12.64 7.70 13.23
CA LEU A 86 13.05 8.43 12.02
C LEU A 86 12.09 9.59 11.73
N LEU A 87 10.79 9.35 11.86
CA LEU A 87 9.76 10.37 11.68
C LEU A 87 9.87 11.48 12.73
N SER A 88 10.16 11.14 14.00
CA SER A 88 10.40 12.12 15.07
C SER A 88 11.64 12.98 14.78
N GLY A 89 12.72 12.37 14.29
CA GLY A 89 13.91 13.10 13.84
C GLY A 89 13.59 14.05 12.67
N LEU A 90 12.76 13.60 11.72
CA LEU A 90 12.30 14.44 10.62
C LEU A 90 11.45 15.62 11.13
N MET A 91 10.52 15.37 12.06
CA MET A 91 9.71 16.41 12.70
C MET A 91 10.55 17.49 13.37
N ARG A 92 11.69 17.12 13.95
CA ARG A 92 12.61 18.09 14.58
C ARG A 92 13.21 19.07 13.57
N VAL A 93 13.38 18.66 12.31
CA VAL A 93 14.03 19.44 11.24
C VAL A 93 13.01 20.25 10.44
N VAL A 94 11.89 19.63 10.03
CA VAL A 94 10.92 20.26 9.11
C VAL A 94 9.61 20.68 9.78
N GLY A 95 9.40 20.35 11.04
CA GLY A 95 8.16 20.60 11.79
C GLY A 95 7.21 19.40 11.84
N THR A 96 6.14 19.52 12.62
CA THR A 96 5.17 18.44 12.89
C THR A 96 3.98 18.39 11.93
N GLU A 97 3.87 19.38 11.04
CA GLU A 97 2.80 19.46 10.05
C GLU A 97 2.89 18.29 9.05
N VAL A 98 1.79 17.56 8.87
CA VAL A 98 1.71 16.38 7.98
C VAL A 98 2.13 16.73 6.55
N SER A 99 1.69 17.87 6.01
CA SER A 99 2.04 18.31 4.66
C SER A 99 3.56 18.44 4.49
N SER A 100 4.22 19.11 5.44
CA SER A 100 5.66 19.34 5.45
C SER A 100 6.44 18.03 5.57
N LEU A 101 5.94 17.09 6.39
CA LEU A 101 6.53 15.75 6.53
C LEU A 101 6.42 14.93 5.23
N ARG A 102 5.25 14.92 4.57
CA ARG A 102 5.07 14.22 3.28
C ARG A 102 6.01 14.77 2.19
N VAL A 103 6.15 16.09 2.09
CA VAL A 103 7.09 16.72 1.14
C VAL A 103 8.53 16.30 1.45
N ALA A 104 8.92 16.30 2.72
CA ALA A 104 10.27 15.89 3.12
C ALA A 104 10.53 14.40 2.85
N LEU A 105 9.56 13.52 3.13
CA LEU A 105 9.62 12.09 2.79
C LEU A 105 9.72 11.87 1.27
N ALA A 106 8.97 12.63 0.47
CA ALA A 106 9.06 12.59 -0.99
C ALA A 106 10.46 12.99 -1.49
N CYS A 107 11.10 13.99 -0.88
CA CYS A 107 12.49 14.36 -1.16
C CYS A 107 13.48 13.26 -0.76
N LEU A 108 13.28 12.61 0.39
CA LEU A 108 14.11 11.48 0.83
C LEU A 108 13.93 10.25 -0.08
N GLY A 109 12.70 9.95 -0.47
CA GLY A 109 12.36 8.89 -1.42
C GLY A 109 13.02 9.10 -2.79
N ALA A 110 13.32 10.35 -3.16
CA ALA A 110 14.03 10.65 -4.40
C ALA A 110 15.47 10.11 -4.43
N ILE A 111 16.03 9.74 -3.28
CA ILE A 111 17.36 9.12 -3.14
C ILE A 111 17.32 7.63 -3.50
N THR A 112 16.17 6.95 -3.35
CA THR A 112 16.06 5.50 -3.62
C THR A 112 16.50 5.12 -5.05
N PRO A 113 16.05 5.80 -6.11
CA PRO A 113 16.53 5.53 -7.48
C PRO A 113 18.03 5.77 -7.68
N LEU A 114 18.62 6.73 -6.96
CA LEU A 114 20.07 6.98 -7.00
C LEU A 114 20.84 5.85 -6.32
N ALA A 115 20.36 5.36 -5.17
CA ALA A 115 20.94 4.20 -4.49
C ALA A 115 20.86 2.94 -5.37
N VAL A 116 19.74 2.74 -6.07
CA VAL A 116 19.56 1.66 -7.07
C VAL A 116 20.55 1.80 -8.23
N TYR A 117 20.71 3.02 -8.78
CA TYR A 117 21.73 3.29 -9.79
C TYR A 117 23.13 2.91 -9.31
N GLY A 118 23.49 3.30 -8.08
CA GLY A 118 24.77 2.98 -7.47
C GLY A 118 24.99 1.47 -7.32
N ALA A 119 23.98 0.75 -6.81
CA ALA A 119 24.01 -0.70 -6.67
C ALA A 119 24.19 -1.40 -8.03
N GLY A 120 23.45 -0.98 -9.06
CA GLY A 120 23.55 -1.53 -10.41
C GLY A 120 24.91 -1.25 -11.06
N ARG A 121 25.44 -0.02 -10.89
CA ARG A 121 26.78 0.36 -11.36
C ARG A 121 27.87 -0.49 -10.71
N LEU A 122 27.75 -0.75 -9.41
CA LEU A 122 28.72 -1.55 -8.66
C LEU A 122 28.63 -3.04 -8.96
N GLY A 123 27.41 -3.56 -9.16
CA GLY A 123 27.12 -4.98 -9.27
C GLY A 123 27.15 -5.55 -10.70
N PHE A 124 26.78 -4.75 -11.70
CA PHE A 124 26.65 -5.19 -13.09
C PHE A 124 27.39 -4.28 -14.09
N GLY A 125 27.32 -2.97 -13.90
CA GLY A 125 27.96 -2.01 -14.80
C GLY A 125 27.18 -0.71 -14.95
N PRO A 126 27.78 0.31 -15.59
CA PRO A 126 27.21 1.65 -15.66
C PRO A 126 25.89 1.73 -16.43
N VAL A 127 25.69 0.89 -17.46
CA VAL A 127 24.46 0.90 -18.26
C VAL A 127 23.30 0.32 -17.45
N GLU A 128 23.54 -0.80 -16.79
CA GLU A 128 22.60 -1.47 -15.89
C GLU A 128 22.21 -0.55 -14.72
N GLY A 129 23.17 0.17 -14.14
CA GLY A 129 22.88 1.19 -13.14
C GLY A 129 21.93 2.27 -13.65
N ARG A 130 22.17 2.81 -14.86
CA ARG A 130 21.29 3.85 -15.46
C ARG A 130 19.87 3.33 -15.66
N VAL A 131 19.72 2.16 -16.27
CA VAL A 131 18.41 1.56 -16.53
C VAL A 131 17.68 1.26 -15.22
N ALA A 132 18.37 0.69 -14.22
CA ALA A 132 17.78 0.38 -12.92
C ALA A 132 17.29 1.63 -12.19
N GLY A 133 18.11 2.69 -12.17
CA GLY A 133 17.75 3.96 -11.56
C GLY A 133 16.57 4.63 -12.26
N LEU A 134 16.52 4.62 -13.59
CA LEU A 134 15.38 5.18 -14.34
C LEU A 134 14.08 4.40 -14.09
N LEU A 135 14.13 3.06 -14.18
CA LEU A 135 12.97 2.20 -13.91
C LEU A 135 12.41 2.45 -12.49
N CYS A 136 13.31 2.57 -11.50
CA CYS A 136 12.94 2.85 -10.12
C CYS A 136 12.39 4.28 -9.94
N ALA A 137 12.97 5.28 -10.62
CA ALA A 137 12.52 6.67 -10.54
C ALA A 137 11.08 6.85 -11.05
N THR A 138 10.71 6.11 -12.09
CA THR A 138 9.38 6.16 -12.73
C THR A 138 8.39 5.11 -12.22
N CYS A 139 8.70 4.42 -11.12
CA CYS A 139 7.84 3.38 -10.55
C CYS A 139 6.68 4.01 -9.78
N GLY A 140 5.46 3.90 -10.32
CA GLY A 140 4.25 4.53 -9.77
C GLY A 140 3.96 4.16 -8.30
N PRO A 141 3.95 2.87 -7.93
CA PRO A 141 3.76 2.46 -6.54
C PRO A 141 4.78 3.08 -5.58
N LEU A 142 6.06 3.18 -5.98
CA LEU A 142 7.09 3.80 -5.15
C LEU A 142 6.88 5.31 -5.01
N ILE A 143 6.56 6.02 -6.10
CA ILE A 143 6.27 7.47 -6.07
C ILE A 143 5.11 7.77 -5.12
N PHE A 144 4.08 6.93 -5.13
CA PHE A 144 2.94 7.05 -4.24
C PHE A 144 3.34 6.85 -2.78
N THR A 145 3.99 5.73 -2.46
CA THR A 145 4.40 5.39 -1.09
C THR A 145 5.42 6.39 -0.52
N ASP A 146 6.26 7.01 -1.36
CA ASP A 146 7.20 8.06 -0.93
C ASP A 146 6.49 9.33 -0.41
N GLY A 147 5.22 9.53 -0.75
CA GLY A 147 4.37 10.61 -0.23
C GLY A 147 3.54 10.24 1.01
N LEU A 148 3.64 9.00 1.50
CA LEU A 148 2.88 8.50 2.65
C LEU A 148 3.70 8.56 3.94
N LEU A 149 3.04 8.78 5.09
CA LEU A 149 3.66 8.64 6.42
C LEU A 149 3.74 7.14 6.81
N GLU A 150 4.36 6.37 5.93
CA GLU A 150 4.57 4.94 6.07
C GLU A 150 6.06 4.58 5.97
N LYS A 151 6.43 3.38 6.42
CA LYS A 151 7.82 2.93 6.58
C LYS A 151 8.42 2.31 5.31
N GLU A 152 7.56 1.95 4.36
CA GLU A 152 7.88 1.15 3.18
C GLU A 152 8.84 1.87 2.22
N SER A 153 8.71 3.19 2.06
CA SER A 153 9.61 4.05 1.26
C SER A 153 11.04 4.03 1.81
N LEU A 154 11.19 4.23 3.13
CA LEU A 154 12.48 4.16 3.81
C LEU A 154 13.05 2.74 3.82
N ALA A 155 12.21 1.72 3.90
CA ALA A 155 12.62 0.33 3.77
C ALA A 155 13.17 0.04 2.35
N ALA A 156 12.57 0.60 1.31
CA ALA A 156 13.09 0.51 -0.06
C ALA A 156 14.44 1.22 -0.22
N LEU A 157 14.61 2.42 0.36
CA LEU A 157 15.91 3.11 0.39
C LEU A 157 16.97 2.27 1.13
N GLY A 158 16.61 1.71 2.28
CA GLY A 158 17.45 0.82 3.07
C GLY A 158 17.86 -0.42 2.28
N ALA A 159 16.92 -1.08 1.59
CA ALA A 159 17.17 -2.25 0.77
C ALA A 159 18.07 -1.93 -0.43
N ALA A 160 17.85 -0.80 -1.12
CA ALA A 160 18.71 -0.33 -2.20
C ALA A 160 20.15 -0.10 -1.72
N THR A 161 20.29 0.54 -0.55
CA THR A 161 21.59 0.78 0.10
C THR A 161 22.26 -0.53 0.50
N ALA A 162 21.52 -1.45 1.11
CA ALA A 162 22.02 -2.77 1.51
C ALA A 162 22.51 -3.57 0.29
N LEU A 163 21.78 -3.55 -0.82
CA LEU A 163 22.19 -4.16 -2.08
C LEU A 163 23.47 -3.52 -2.63
N GLY A 164 23.59 -2.19 -2.62
CA GLY A 164 24.80 -1.49 -3.04
C GLY A 164 26.03 -1.82 -2.18
N LEU A 165 25.85 -1.89 -0.85
CA LEU A 165 26.90 -2.32 0.08
C LEU A 165 27.29 -3.78 -0.15
N THR A 166 26.33 -4.67 -0.42
CA THR A 166 26.63 -6.08 -0.76
C THR A 166 27.43 -6.16 -2.05
N ALA A 167 27.03 -5.44 -3.11
CA ALA A 167 27.76 -5.38 -4.37
C ALA A 167 29.21 -4.92 -4.17
N TRP A 168 29.41 -3.89 -3.35
CA TRP A 168 30.74 -3.37 -3.01
C TRP A 168 31.57 -4.37 -2.19
N ALA A 169 30.99 -4.98 -1.16
CA ALA A 169 31.67 -5.91 -0.27
C ALA A 169 32.03 -7.23 -0.98
N ALA A 170 31.22 -7.64 -1.96
CA ALA A 170 31.39 -8.87 -2.74
C ALA A 170 32.51 -8.77 -3.80
N LYS A 171 33.08 -7.58 -4.04
CA LYS A 171 34.17 -7.42 -5.01
C LYS A 171 35.39 -8.31 -4.67
N PRO A 172 36.09 -8.86 -5.69
CA PRO A 172 37.31 -9.65 -5.49
C PRO A 172 38.34 -8.92 -4.63
N GLY A 173 39.09 -9.68 -3.81
CA GLY A 173 40.15 -9.13 -2.95
C GLY A 173 39.69 -8.41 -1.67
N GLY A 174 38.39 -8.12 -1.49
CA GLY A 174 37.87 -7.40 -0.31
C GLY A 174 38.07 -8.12 1.03
N ARG A 175 38.48 -7.38 2.07
CA ARG A 175 38.65 -7.88 3.46
C ARG A 175 37.33 -8.45 4.01
N ALA A 176 37.41 -9.47 4.87
CA ALA A 176 36.21 -10.13 5.42
C ALA A 176 35.29 -9.15 6.20
N GLY A 177 35.87 -8.21 6.94
CA GLY A 177 35.13 -7.18 7.68
C GLY A 177 34.25 -6.25 6.83
N ARG A 178 34.44 -6.21 5.50
CA ARG A 178 33.52 -5.45 4.62
C ARG A 178 32.09 -5.98 4.68
N ALA A 179 31.90 -7.24 5.05
CA ALA A 179 30.59 -7.87 5.17
C ALA A 179 29.74 -7.30 6.34
N THR A 180 30.36 -6.59 7.29
CA THR A 180 29.64 -5.92 8.39
C THR A 180 28.71 -4.82 7.88
N GLY A 181 29.11 -4.06 6.86
CA GLY A 181 28.26 -3.00 6.28
C GLY A 181 26.94 -3.52 5.72
N PRO A 182 26.95 -4.53 4.82
CA PRO A 182 25.74 -5.21 4.37
C PRO A 182 24.89 -5.80 5.50
N GLY A 183 25.53 -6.41 6.51
CA GLY A 183 24.85 -6.97 7.68
C GLY A 183 24.08 -5.91 8.45
N LEU A 184 24.74 -4.80 8.76
CA LEU A 184 24.15 -3.64 9.42
C LEU A 184 22.98 -3.07 8.62
N ALA A 185 23.16 -2.89 7.31
CA ALA A 185 22.11 -2.33 6.45
C ALA A 185 20.88 -3.23 6.36
N TRP A 186 21.03 -4.56 6.18
CA TRP A 186 19.89 -5.48 6.20
C TRP A 186 19.25 -5.61 7.58
N GLY A 187 20.04 -5.50 8.65
CA GLY A 187 19.52 -5.43 10.01
C GLY A 187 18.66 -4.17 10.23
N ILE A 188 19.09 -3.01 9.73
CA ILE A 188 18.28 -1.77 9.76
C ILE A 188 16.99 -1.93 8.96
N VAL A 189 17.05 -2.52 7.76
CA VAL A 189 15.85 -2.83 6.96
C VAL A 189 14.89 -3.73 7.76
N SER A 190 15.40 -4.68 8.54
CA SER A 190 14.57 -5.54 9.38
C SER A 190 13.83 -4.82 10.51
N LEU A 191 14.27 -3.62 10.89
CA LEU A 191 13.58 -2.75 11.86
C LEU A 191 12.50 -1.85 11.25
N LEU A 192 12.49 -1.72 9.91
CA LEU A 192 11.40 -1.10 9.15
C LEU A 192 10.44 -2.15 8.59
N ARG A 193 10.93 -3.37 8.41
CA ARG A 193 10.17 -4.48 7.88
C ARG A 193 10.69 -5.81 8.41
N ALA A 194 10.02 -6.34 9.44
CA ALA A 194 10.43 -7.58 10.12
C ALA A 194 10.67 -8.79 9.21
N ASN A 195 10.02 -8.91 8.04
CA ASN A 195 10.26 -10.05 7.14
C ASN A 195 11.68 -10.06 6.53
N ALA A 196 12.40 -8.92 6.52
CA ALA A 196 13.80 -8.88 6.12
C ALA A 196 14.74 -9.60 7.11
N LEU A 197 14.27 -9.99 8.31
CA LEU A 197 14.99 -10.88 9.23
C LEU A 197 15.43 -12.19 8.56
N VAL A 198 14.70 -12.67 7.55
CA VAL A 198 15.08 -13.87 6.77
C VAL A 198 16.46 -13.75 6.13
N LEU A 199 16.95 -12.52 5.90
CA LEU A 199 18.25 -12.26 5.28
C LEU A 199 19.41 -12.41 6.25
N ALA A 200 19.20 -12.49 7.56
CA ALA A 200 20.25 -12.85 8.49
C ALA A 200 20.82 -14.26 8.17
N PRO A 201 20.02 -15.35 8.24
CA PRO A 201 20.53 -16.68 7.90
C PRO A 201 20.84 -16.83 6.41
N LEU A 202 19.96 -16.36 5.50
CA LEU A 202 20.17 -16.54 4.06
C LEU A 202 21.40 -15.78 3.55
N GLY A 203 21.63 -14.56 4.04
CA GLY A 203 22.82 -13.79 3.69
C GLY A 203 24.11 -14.43 4.21
N ALA A 204 24.10 -14.96 5.43
CA ALA A 204 25.24 -15.69 5.98
C ALA A 204 25.57 -16.94 5.16
N ILE A 205 24.55 -17.74 4.79
CA ILE A 205 24.70 -18.91 3.91
C ILE A 205 25.29 -18.48 2.56
N TRP A 206 24.78 -17.40 1.97
CA TRP A 206 25.30 -16.88 0.71
C TRP A 206 26.78 -16.48 0.82
N TRP A 207 27.21 -15.80 1.89
CA TRP A 207 28.62 -15.45 2.11
C TRP A 207 29.55 -16.67 2.22
N VAL A 208 29.02 -17.82 2.68
CA VAL A 208 29.76 -19.09 2.74
C VAL A 208 29.85 -19.76 1.36
N LEU A 209 28.80 -19.71 0.55
CA LEU A 209 28.65 -20.55 -0.65
C LEU A 209 28.92 -19.84 -1.98
N ALA A 210 28.69 -18.53 -2.08
CA ALA A 210 28.57 -17.85 -3.38
C ALA A 210 29.91 -17.50 -4.06
N PHE A 211 31.04 -17.74 -3.40
CA PHE A 211 32.35 -17.38 -3.92
C PHE A 211 33.09 -18.60 -4.48
N PRO A 212 33.82 -18.46 -5.61
CA PRO A 212 34.57 -19.55 -6.22
C PRO A 212 35.62 -20.15 -5.27
N ASN A 213 36.13 -21.33 -5.63
CA ASN A 213 37.10 -22.10 -4.83
C ASN A 213 38.43 -21.37 -4.57
N ASN A 214 38.68 -20.23 -5.23
CA ASN A 214 39.85 -19.39 -5.02
C ASN A 214 39.78 -18.55 -3.71
N VAL A 215 38.64 -18.51 -3.02
CA VAL A 215 38.52 -17.90 -1.68
C VAL A 215 38.56 -19.00 -0.62
N THR A 216 39.51 -18.90 0.31
CA THR A 216 39.65 -19.90 1.40
C THR A 216 38.38 -20.03 2.23
N ALA A 217 38.07 -21.25 2.67
CA ALA A 217 36.88 -21.53 3.48
C ALA A 217 36.83 -20.68 4.76
N GLY A 218 37.98 -20.44 5.42
CA GLY A 218 38.08 -19.58 6.59
C GLY A 218 37.66 -18.14 6.30
N ARG A 219 38.04 -17.57 5.16
CA ARG A 219 37.65 -16.21 4.76
C ARG A 219 36.17 -16.11 4.42
N ARG A 220 35.57 -17.14 3.82
CA ARG A 220 34.12 -17.22 3.57
C ARG A 220 33.32 -17.26 4.89
N ARG A 221 33.74 -18.09 5.85
CA ARG A 221 33.15 -18.12 7.20
C ARG A 221 33.31 -16.80 7.94
N ALA A 222 34.49 -16.16 7.85
CA ALA A 222 34.72 -14.86 8.47
C ALA A 222 33.79 -13.78 7.89
N ARG A 223 33.54 -13.76 6.57
CA ARG A 223 32.56 -12.84 5.96
C ARG A 223 31.15 -13.07 6.51
N ALA A 224 30.72 -14.32 6.60
CA ALA A 224 29.41 -14.66 7.19
C ALA A 224 29.30 -14.21 8.65
N LEU A 225 30.35 -14.41 9.45
CA LEU A 225 30.40 -13.94 10.85
C LEU A 225 30.33 -12.42 10.94
N PHE A 226 31.13 -11.70 10.16
CA PHE A 226 31.12 -10.22 10.15
C PHE A 226 29.77 -9.66 9.67
N TYR A 227 29.11 -10.34 8.72
CA TYR A 227 27.75 -10.02 8.30
C TYR A 227 26.76 -10.18 9.44
N LEU A 228 26.76 -11.34 10.12
CA LEU A 228 25.88 -11.59 11.26
C LEU A 228 26.14 -10.62 12.41
N LEU A 229 27.40 -10.25 12.66
CA LEU A 229 27.76 -9.23 13.64
C LEU A 229 27.17 -7.86 13.28
N GLY A 230 27.29 -7.44 12.02
CA GLY A 230 26.65 -6.21 11.54
C GLY A 230 25.13 -6.25 11.72
N PHE A 231 24.51 -7.38 11.39
CA PHE A 231 23.07 -7.57 11.53
C PHE A 231 22.64 -7.50 13.00
N ALA A 232 23.34 -8.20 13.90
CA ALA A 232 23.10 -8.19 15.33
C ALA A 232 23.26 -6.78 15.92
N LEU A 233 24.28 -6.02 15.50
CA LEU A 233 24.49 -4.65 15.94
C LEU A 233 23.32 -3.73 15.57
N ALA A 234 22.68 -3.93 14.41
CA ALA A 234 21.52 -3.14 14.03
C ALA A 234 20.30 -3.41 14.93
N ILE A 235 20.00 -4.68 15.21
CA ILE A 235 18.78 -5.05 15.94
C ILE A 235 18.94 -4.99 17.47
N ALA A 236 20.17 -5.01 17.98
CA ALA A 236 20.46 -5.05 19.41
C ALA A 236 19.76 -3.96 20.23
N PRO A 237 19.73 -2.67 19.84
CA PRO A 237 19.08 -1.63 20.63
C PRO A 237 17.58 -1.91 20.84
N VAL A 238 16.88 -2.34 19.79
CA VAL A 238 15.46 -2.70 19.85
C VAL A 238 15.25 -3.92 20.72
N THR A 239 16.08 -4.96 20.56
CA THR A 239 16.00 -6.17 21.40
C THR A 239 16.21 -5.83 22.88
N MET A 240 17.15 -4.94 23.18
CA MET A 240 17.41 -4.48 24.55
C MET A 240 16.24 -3.68 25.12
N VAL A 241 15.65 -2.75 24.34
CA VAL A 241 14.45 -2.01 24.76
C VAL A 241 13.32 -2.98 25.08
N ASN A 242 13.03 -3.93 24.18
CA ASN A 242 12.00 -4.94 24.41
C ASN A 242 12.25 -5.75 25.69
N ALA A 243 13.50 -6.15 25.96
CA ALA A 243 13.84 -6.89 27.17
C ALA A 243 13.62 -6.05 28.44
N VAL A 244 13.95 -4.76 28.41
CA VAL A 244 13.80 -3.84 29.56
C VAL A 244 12.32 -3.55 29.86
N VAL A 245 11.49 -3.36 28.83
CA VAL A 245 10.08 -2.98 28.99
C VAL A 245 9.14 -4.17 29.18
N SER A 246 9.59 -5.40 28.90
CA SER A 246 8.80 -6.61 29.12
C SER A 246 8.70 -6.97 30.61
N ARG A 247 7.51 -7.41 31.04
CA ARG A 247 7.25 -7.94 32.39
C ARG A 247 6.46 -9.27 32.30
N PRO A 248 7.06 -10.45 32.53
CA PRO A 248 8.49 -10.71 32.81
C PRO A 248 9.39 -10.40 31.60
N THR A 249 10.71 -10.35 31.81
CA THR A 249 11.70 -10.08 30.74
C THR A 249 11.58 -11.10 29.60
N GLU A 250 11.43 -10.60 28.36
CA GLU A 250 11.37 -11.43 27.14
C GLU A 250 12.39 -10.93 26.11
N LEU A 251 13.08 -11.85 25.42
CA LEU A 251 14.01 -11.52 24.34
C LEU A 251 13.27 -11.50 22.99
N ILE A 252 12.60 -10.38 22.72
CA ILE A 252 11.89 -10.14 21.44
C ILE A 252 12.84 -9.38 20.51
N LEU A 253 13.23 -10.02 19.40
CA LEU A 253 14.27 -9.48 18.49
C LEU A 253 13.88 -8.13 17.87
N THR A 254 12.65 -8.04 17.37
CA THR A 254 12.10 -6.83 16.77
C THR A 254 10.74 -6.53 17.37
N THR A 255 9.78 -7.40 17.11
CA THR A 255 8.37 -7.20 17.45
C THR A 255 7.65 -8.53 17.70
N TRP A 256 6.47 -8.49 18.34
CA TRP A 256 5.75 -9.72 18.72
C TRP A 256 4.46 -10.01 17.93
N GLN A 257 4.10 -9.21 16.93
CA GLN A 257 2.89 -9.40 16.09
C GLN A 257 3.01 -10.50 15.02
N GLY A 258 4.17 -11.15 14.87
CA GLY A 258 4.40 -12.16 13.82
C GLY A 258 3.37 -13.29 13.82
N GLY A 259 3.01 -13.82 14.99
CA GLY A 259 1.97 -14.84 15.11
C GLY A 259 0.58 -14.38 14.71
N ALA A 260 0.18 -13.17 15.15
CA ALA A 260 -1.11 -12.57 14.82
C ALA A 260 -1.23 -12.37 13.30
N ASN A 261 -0.22 -11.75 12.68
CA ASN A 261 -0.18 -11.57 11.23
C ASN A 261 -0.20 -12.90 10.47
N PHE A 262 0.48 -13.93 10.98
CA PHE A 262 0.46 -15.25 10.36
C PHE A 262 -0.93 -15.86 10.41
N TYR A 263 -1.64 -15.72 11.55
CA TYR A 263 -3.02 -16.16 11.69
C TYR A 263 -3.99 -15.38 10.79
N ILE A 264 -3.87 -14.06 10.67
CA ILE A 264 -4.68 -13.26 9.71
C ILE A 264 -4.51 -13.82 8.30
N GLY A 265 -3.27 -14.11 7.91
CA GLY A 265 -2.96 -14.65 6.59
C GLY A 265 -3.33 -16.12 6.39
N ASN A 266 -3.39 -16.95 7.43
CA ASN A 266 -3.49 -18.41 7.30
C ASN A 266 -4.61 -19.04 8.15
N GLY A 267 -5.45 -18.21 8.75
CA GLY A 267 -6.58 -18.62 9.57
C GLY A 267 -7.77 -19.10 8.74
N PRO A 268 -8.85 -19.53 9.40
CA PRO A 268 -10.08 -19.95 8.74
C PRO A 268 -10.66 -18.90 7.79
N GLU A 269 -10.57 -17.64 8.19
CA GLU A 269 -11.15 -16.46 7.53
C GLU A 269 -10.23 -15.86 6.44
N ALA A 270 -9.02 -16.41 6.27
CA ALA A 270 -8.03 -15.86 5.36
C ALA A 270 -8.43 -16.01 3.89
N THR A 271 -8.50 -14.89 3.19
CA THR A 271 -8.84 -14.81 1.76
C THR A 271 -7.59 -14.64 0.86
N GLY A 272 -6.48 -14.19 1.43
CA GLY A 272 -5.23 -13.89 0.75
C GLY A 272 -4.80 -12.42 0.84
N THR A 273 -5.74 -11.53 1.17
CA THR A 273 -5.50 -10.13 1.57
C THR A 273 -5.70 -9.95 3.08
N TYR A 274 -5.48 -8.74 3.60
CA TYR A 274 -5.81 -8.40 4.98
C TYR A 274 -7.33 -8.41 5.17
N VAL A 275 -7.80 -9.23 6.11
CA VAL A 275 -9.17 -9.24 6.61
C VAL A 275 -9.06 -9.40 8.11
N ALA A 276 -9.51 -8.39 8.86
CA ALA A 276 -9.51 -8.46 10.32
C ALA A 276 -10.39 -9.65 10.77
N PRO A 277 -9.90 -10.52 11.67
CA PRO A 277 -10.73 -11.56 12.26
C PRO A 277 -11.94 -10.94 12.98
N PRO A 278 -13.08 -11.66 13.12
CA PRO A 278 -14.30 -11.10 13.71
C PRO A 278 -14.19 -10.59 15.15
N PHE A 279 -13.13 -11.00 15.86
CA PHE A 279 -12.85 -10.62 17.25
C PHE A 279 -11.80 -9.51 17.36
N VAL A 280 -11.33 -8.95 16.24
CA VAL A 280 -10.29 -7.93 16.18
C VAL A 280 -10.86 -6.68 15.51
N GLU A 281 -10.73 -5.55 16.16
CA GLU A 281 -10.98 -4.26 15.53
C GLU A 281 -9.84 -3.95 14.55
N ALA A 282 -10.20 -3.55 13.32
CA ALA A 282 -9.24 -3.15 12.27
C ALA A 282 -8.64 -1.76 12.56
N ASN A 283 -8.03 -1.62 13.74
CA ASN A 283 -7.48 -0.39 14.27
C ASN A 283 -6.14 -0.71 14.96
N PRO A 284 -5.01 -0.14 14.51
CA PRO A 284 -3.69 -0.40 15.09
C PRO A 284 -3.59 -0.12 16.61
N ALA A 285 -4.46 0.72 17.15
CA ALA A 285 -4.50 1.02 18.58
C ALA A 285 -5.01 -0.16 19.43
N HIS A 286 -5.91 -0.98 18.90
CA HIS A 286 -6.61 -2.04 19.64
C HIS A 286 -6.18 -3.45 19.20
N GLU A 287 -5.70 -3.62 17.96
CA GLU A 287 -5.37 -4.93 17.38
C GLU A 287 -4.47 -5.78 18.29
N ALA A 288 -3.44 -5.18 18.90
CA ALA A 288 -2.53 -5.86 19.81
C ALA A 288 -3.25 -6.43 21.04
N ASP A 289 -4.17 -5.66 21.60
CA ASP A 289 -4.89 -5.97 22.83
C ASP A 289 -5.98 -7.02 22.55
N ASP A 290 -6.73 -6.89 21.45
CA ASP A 290 -7.74 -7.87 21.01
C ASP A 290 -7.13 -9.26 20.81
N PHE A 291 -5.98 -9.34 20.14
CA PHE A 291 -5.28 -10.61 19.95
C PHE A 291 -4.78 -11.21 21.28
N ALA A 292 -4.36 -10.38 22.24
CA ALA A 292 -3.87 -10.83 23.53
C ALA A 292 -5.02 -11.30 24.45
N GLU A 293 -6.13 -10.57 24.47
CA GLU A 293 -7.34 -10.91 25.20
C GLU A 293 -7.96 -12.20 24.67
N GLU A 294 -8.13 -12.31 23.36
CA GLU A 294 -8.72 -13.51 22.76
C GLU A 294 -7.84 -14.75 22.95
N ALA A 295 -6.50 -14.60 22.85
CA ALA A 295 -5.58 -15.70 23.14
C ALA A 295 -5.64 -16.12 24.61
N THR A 296 -5.77 -15.15 25.52
CA THR A 296 -5.93 -15.42 26.96
C THR A 296 -7.25 -16.16 27.22
N ARG A 297 -8.35 -15.71 26.63
CA ARG A 297 -9.68 -16.34 26.76
C ARG A 297 -9.68 -17.78 26.24
N ARG A 298 -9.12 -18.02 25.04
CA ARG A 298 -9.07 -19.36 24.44
C ARG A 298 -8.10 -20.31 25.14
N SER A 299 -7.02 -19.79 25.72
CA SER A 299 -6.02 -20.63 26.40
C SER A 299 -6.32 -20.85 27.88
N GLY A 300 -7.27 -20.10 28.46
CA GLY A 300 -7.64 -20.18 29.88
C GLY A 300 -6.58 -19.62 30.84
N ARG A 301 -5.55 -18.94 30.32
CA ARG A 301 -4.46 -18.36 31.12
C ARG A 301 -3.90 -17.12 30.45
N ARG A 302 -3.39 -16.17 31.24
CA ARG A 302 -2.69 -15.00 30.71
C ARG A 302 -1.38 -15.43 30.04
N LEU A 303 -1.16 -14.98 28.81
CA LEU A 303 0.04 -15.28 28.03
C LEU A 303 1.02 -14.10 28.05
N SER A 304 2.32 -14.40 27.97
CA SER A 304 3.34 -13.38 27.65
C SER A 304 3.20 -12.93 26.20
N HIS A 305 3.87 -11.85 25.79
CA HIS A 305 3.77 -11.35 24.41
C HIS A 305 4.26 -12.39 23.40
N SER A 306 5.39 -13.05 23.69
CA SER A 306 5.89 -14.18 22.89
C SER A 306 4.96 -15.39 23.00
N GLY A 307 4.23 -15.54 24.11
CA GLY A 307 3.17 -16.53 24.29
C GLY A 307 1.99 -16.30 23.35
N VAL A 308 1.47 -15.08 23.27
CA VAL A 308 0.40 -14.67 22.35
C VAL A 308 0.83 -14.91 20.90
N SER A 309 2.04 -14.47 20.52
CA SER A 309 2.58 -14.69 19.18
C SER A 309 2.65 -16.19 18.82
N ARG A 310 3.21 -17.03 19.71
CA ARG A 310 3.27 -18.48 19.49
C ARG A 310 1.89 -19.13 19.42
N PHE A 311 0.94 -18.66 20.23
CA PHE A 311 -0.43 -19.16 20.23
C PHE A 311 -1.08 -18.96 18.85
N TRP A 312 -1.01 -17.74 18.30
CA TRP A 312 -1.61 -17.45 17.00
C TRP A 312 -0.85 -18.09 15.82
N LEU A 313 0.48 -18.18 15.90
CA LEU A 313 1.25 -18.98 14.95
C LEU A 313 0.77 -20.44 14.92
N ALA A 314 0.56 -21.05 16.09
CA ALA A 314 0.05 -22.41 16.20
C ALA A 314 -1.38 -22.54 15.65
N GLN A 315 -2.26 -21.56 15.88
CA GLN A 315 -3.61 -21.55 15.30
C GLN A 315 -3.58 -21.45 13.76
N GLY A 316 -2.68 -20.64 13.18
CA GLY A 316 -2.50 -20.58 11.73
C GLY A 316 -1.97 -21.90 11.16
N LEU A 317 -0.96 -22.50 11.82
CA LEU A 317 -0.40 -23.80 11.41
C LEU A 317 -1.40 -24.95 11.58
N LYS A 318 -2.33 -24.85 12.53
CA LYS A 318 -3.41 -25.83 12.69
C LYS A 318 -4.23 -25.98 11.40
N ARG A 319 -4.52 -24.89 10.67
CA ARG A 319 -5.21 -24.97 9.36
C ARG A 319 -4.40 -25.74 8.32
N TRP A 320 -3.07 -25.55 8.30
CA TRP A 320 -2.19 -26.28 7.38
C TRP A 320 -2.19 -27.79 7.65
N ARG A 321 -2.32 -28.19 8.92
CA ARG A 321 -2.43 -29.60 9.32
C ARG A 321 -3.83 -30.16 9.07
N ASP A 322 -4.87 -29.43 9.44
CA ASP A 322 -6.25 -29.89 9.41
C ASP A 322 -6.86 -29.81 7.99
N ALA A 323 -6.36 -28.91 7.14
CA ALA A 323 -6.82 -28.68 5.77
C ALA A 323 -5.66 -28.28 4.81
N PRO A 324 -4.72 -29.19 4.51
CA PRO A 324 -3.53 -28.88 3.70
C PRO A 324 -3.86 -28.45 2.27
N ALA A 325 -4.81 -29.10 1.61
CA ALA A 325 -5.21 -28.74 0.24
C ALA A 325 -5.79 -27.31 0.15
N ALA A 326 -6.62 -26.92 1.12
CA ALA A 326 -7.15 -25.57 1.20
C ALA A 326 -6.05 -24.53 1.46
N SER A 327 -5.08 -24.88 2.32
CA SER A 327 -3.94 -24.01 2.64
C SER A 327 -2.99 -23.83 1.45
N LEU A 328 -2.72 -24.90 0.69
CA LEU A 328 -1.96 -24.84 -0.56
C LEU A 328 -2.68 -24.00 -1.63
N ARG A 329 -4.01 -24.15 -1.75
CA ARG A 329 -4.82 -23.32 -2.66
C ARG A 329 -4.79 -21.85 -2.26
N LEU A 330 -4.86 -21.54 -0.96
CA LEU A 330 -4.73 -20.18 -0.44
C LEU A 330 -3.34 -19.61 -0.72
N LEU A 331 -2.27 -20.37 -0.50
CA LEU A 331 -0.91 -19.93 -0.85
C LEU A 331 -0.77 -19.67 -2.35
N ALA A 332 -1.30 -20.54 -3.21
CA ALA A 332 -1.31 -20.33 -4.65
C ALA A 332 -2.08 -19.04 -5.02
N ASN A 333 -3.23 -18.78 -4.36
CA ASN A 333 -3.97 -17.53 -4.52
C ASN A 333 -3.11 -16.32 -4.13
N LYS A 334 -2.44 -16.35 -2.97
CA LYS A 334 -1.53 -15.27 -2.54
C LYS A 334 -0.37 -15.06 -3.48
N ILE A 335 0.22 -16.12 -4.05
CA ILE A 335 1.27 -15.99 -5.08
C ILE A 335 0.71 -15.28 -6.31
N GLY A 336 -0.51 -15.64 -6.74
CA GLY A 336 -1.22 -14.94 -7.80
C GLY A 336 -1.43 -13.45 -7.50
N LEU A 337 -1.95 -13.13 -6.32
CA LEU A 337 -2.15 -11.75 -5.84
C LEU A 337 -0.83 -10.97 -5.75
N LEU A 338 0.23 -11.59 -5.24
CA LEU A 338 1.55 -10.98 -5.10
C LEU A 338 2.15 -10.62 -6.47
N ALA A 339 2.00 -11.51 -7.44
CA ALA A 339 2.47 -11.29 -8.80
C ALA A 339 1.63 -10.25 -9.55
N HIS A 340 0.40 -9.99 -9.11
CA HIS A 340 -0.58 -9.20 -9.84
C HIS A 340 -0.21 -7.71 -9.95
N ASP A 341 -0.57 -7.06 -11.06
CA ASP A 341 -0.26 -5.64 -11.30
C ASP A 341 -1.14 -4.68 -10.48
N PHE A 342 -2.26 -5.18 -9.96
CA PHE A 342 -3.15 -4.41 -9.10
C PHE A 342 -2.47 -4.12 -7.75
N GLU A 343 -2.49 -2.86 -7.33
CA GLU A 343 -2.04 -2.43 -6.01
C GLU A 343 -3.17 -2.62 -5.01
N ILE A 344 -3.17 -3.77 -4.33
CA ILE A 344 -4.17 -4.08 -3.30
C ILE A 344 -4.05 -3.03 -2.18
N PRO A 345 -5.10 -2.24 -1.91
CA PRO A 345 -5.07 -1.20 -0.89
C PRO A 345 -4.98 -1.81 0.51
N ASP A 346 -4.41 -1.03 1.42
CA ASP A 346 -4.35 -1.34 2.85
C ASP A 346 -4.93 -0.15 3.63
N ASN A 347 -4.14 0.93 3.77
CA ASN A 347 -4.60 2.21 4.31
C ASN A 347 -5.15 3.12 3.23
N GLN A 348 -4.29 3.48 2.27
CA GLN A 348 -4.62 4.36 1.14
C GLN A 348 -4.80 3.54 -0.14
N ASP A 349 -5.79 3.89 -0.96
CA ASP A 349 -5.97 3.30 -2.29
C ASP A 349 -5.29 4.17 -3.36
N LEU A 350 -4.24 3.63 -3.99
CA LEU A 350 -3.47 4.31 -5.04
C LEU A 350 -4.36 4.80 -6.20
N GLU A 351 -5.31 3.98 -6.63
CA GLU A 351 -6.21 4.33 -7.74
C GLU A 351 -7.16 5.45 -7.32
N PHE A 352 -7.71 5.38 -6.11
CA PHE A 352 -8.56 6.42 -5.54
C PHE A 352 -7.82 7.75 -5.39
N VAL A 353 -6.66 7.75 -4.73
CA VAL A 353 -5.84 8.94 -4.51
C VAL A 353 -5.42 9.54 -5.85
N ARG A 354 -5.04 8.74 -6.84
CA ARG A 354 -4.72 9.23 -8.19
C ARG A 354 -5.92 9.91 -8.85
N LEU A 355 -7.14 9.41 -8.68
CA LEU A 355 -8.32 9.99 -9.31
C LEU A 355 -8.77 11.29 -8.65
N VAL A 356 -8.70 11.38 -7.31
CA VAL A 356 -9.34 12.44 -6.52
C VAL A 356 -8.35 13.49 -6.04
N ALA A 357 -7.14 13.10 -5.65
CA ALA A 357 -6.23 13.97 -4.91
C ALA A 357 -4.88 14.22 -5.61
N ALA A 358 -4.38 13.27 -6.40
CA ALA A 358 -3.04 13.33 -6.99
C ALA A 358 -2.98 12.78 -8.43
N PRO A 359 -3.61 13.43 -9.42
CA PRO A 359 -3.66 12.96 -10.81
C PRO A 359 -2.28 12.79 -11.46
N ARG A 360 -1.27 13.54 -11.01
CA ARG A 360 0.12 13.42 -11.51
C ARG A 360 0.81 12.12 -11.10
N LEU A 361 0.23 11.31 -10.21
CA LEU A 361 0.68 9.93 -10.00
C LEU A 361 0.62 9.09 -11.29
N SER A 362 -0.18 9.49 -12.29
CA SER A 362 -0.18 8.89 -13.63
C SER A 362 1.15 9.01 -14.39
N TRP A 363 2.05 9.93 -13.99
CA TRP A 363 3.40 10.03 -14.56
C TRP A 363 4.34 8.91 -14.09
N GLY A 364 3.97 8.16 -13.05
CA GLY A 364 4.63 6.93 -12.64
C GLY A 364 4.30 5.77 -13.57
N VAL A 365 4.89 5.76 -14.77
CA VAL A 365 4.51 4.84 -15.85
C VAL A 365 4.91 3.38 -15.62
N ILE A 366 5.85 3.09 -14.71
CA ILE A 366 6.27 1.73 -14.40
C ILE A 366 5.43 1.19 -13.24
N SER A 367 4.62 0.17 -13.54
CA SER A 367 3.85 -0.59 -12.55
C SER A 367 4.66 -1.76 -11.98
N PHE A 368 4.17 -2.37 -10.90
CA PHE A 368 4.80 -3.56 -10.31
C PHE A 368 4.88 -4.73 -11.31
N GLY A 369 3.79 -5.01 -12.03
CA GLY A 369 3.72 -6.10 -13.01
C GLY A 369 4.65 -5.89 -14.21
N THR A 370 4.81 -4.64 -14.64
CA THR A 370 5.82 -4.27 -15.66
C THR A 370 7.22 -4.59 -15.15
N LEU A 371 7.55 -4.15 -13.93
CA LEU A 371 8.87 -4.37 -13.33
C LEU A 371 9.17 -5.86 -13.11
N LEU A 372 8.19 -6.62 -12.62
CA LEU A 372 8.28 -8.07 -12.42
C LEU A 372 8.56 -8.81 -13.73
N SER A 373 7.87 -8.42 -14.81
CA SER A 373 8.03 -9.02 -16.13
C SER A 373 9.42 -8.74 -16.72
N LEU A 374 9.91 -7.51 -16.57
CA LEU A 374 11.28 -7.17 -16.97
C LEU A 374 12.31 -7.90 -16.11
N ALA A 375 12.07 -8.05 -14.81
CA ALA A 375 12.97 -8.77 -13.90
C ALA A 375 13.13 -10.24 -14.28
N ALA A 376 12.08 -10.89 -14.80
CA ALA A 376 12.13 -12.27 -15.28
C ALA A 376 13.16 -12.48 -16.39
N LEU A 377 13.43 -11.47 -17.24
CA LEU A 377 14.45 -11.55 -18.29
C LEU A 377 15.84 -11.86 -17.74
N SER A 378 16.13 -11.50 -16.48
CA SER A 378 17.43 -11.77 -15.84
C SER A 378 17.71 -13.27 -15.66
N LEU A 379 16.70 -14.13 -15.67
CA LEU A 379 16.88 -15.59 -15.62
C LEU A 379 17.65 -16.10 -16.86
N GLY A 380 17.54 -15.40 -17.98
CA GLY A 380 18.24 -15.72 -19.22
C GLY A 380 19.69 -15.32 -19.27
N LEU A 381 20.22 -14.59 -18.28
CA LEU A 381 21.61 -14.17 -18.27
C LEU A 381 22.57 -15.36 -18.46
N GLY A 382 23.53 -15.17 -19.36
CA GLY A 382 24.61 -16.14 -19.58
C GLY A 382 25.50 -16.27 -18.35
N GLN A 383 26.31 -17.33 -18.27
CA GLN A 383 27.12 -17.63 -17.08
C GLN A 383 28.04 -16.46 -16.68
N GLU A 384 28.58 -15.72 -17.65
CA GLU A 384 29.42 -14.54 -17.41
C GLU A 384 28.67 -13.39 -16.69
N GLY A 385 27.35 -13.29 -16.88
CA GLY A 385 26.50 -12.30 -16.21
C GLY A 385 26.01 -12.75 -14.83
N ARG A 386 26.16 -14.02 -14.46
CA ARG A 386 25.73 -14.60 -13.18
C ARG A 386 26.79 -14.41 -12.11
N THR A 387 27.06 -13.15 -11.77
CA THR A 387 28.00 -12.79 -10.71
C THR A 387 27.51 -13.25 -9.33
N PRO A 388 28.38 -13.33 -8.30
CA PRO A 388 27.90 -13.57 -6.94
C PRO A 388 26.82 -12.55 -6.52
N PHE A 389 27.00 -11.28 -6.89
CA PHE A 389 26.00 -10.26 -6.59
C PHE A 389 24.63 -10.57 -7.21
N TRP A 390 24.59 -11.06 -8.45
CA TRP A 390 23.34 -11.51 -9.08
C TRP A 390 22.63 -12.61 -8.29
N SER A 391 23.36 -13.61 -7.79
CA SER A 391 22.75 -14.68 -7.00
C SER A 391 22.25 -14.18 -5.65
N PHE A 392 22.95 -13.23 -5.02
CA PHE A 392 22.44 -12.56 -3.81
C PHE A 392 21.18 -11.77 -4.11
N LEU A 393 21.17 -11.02 -5.21
CA LEU A 393 20.05 -10.18 -5.62
C LEU A 393 18.78 -11.01 -5.85
N ILE A 394 18.90 -12.16 -6.53
CA ILE A 394 17.81 -13.14 -6.66
C ILE A 394 17.38 -13.63 -5.27
N LEU A 395 18.33 -14.16 -4.49
CA LEU A 395 18.04 -14.69 -3.16
C LEU A 395 17.29 -13.68 -2.28
N SER A 396 17.79 -12.45 -2.17
CA SER A 396 17.23 -11.44 -1.28
C SER A 396 15.86 -10.95 -1.73
N THR A 397 15.70 -10.69 -3.04
CA THR A 397 14.45 -10.16 -3.60
C THR A 397 13.34 -11.20 -3.52
N TRP A 398 13.62 -12.44 -3.92
CA TRP A 398 12.62 -13.51 -3.91
C TRP A 398 12.34 -14.06 -2.51
N ALA A 399 13.31 -14.07 -1.59
CA ALA A 399 13.04 -14.40 -0.19
C ALA A 399 12.14 -13.33 0.45
N GLY A 400 12.38 -12.05 0.18
CA GLY A 400 11.54 -10.96 0.67
C GLY A 400 10.11 -10.99 0.14
N LEU A 401 9.95 -11.20 -1.17
CA LEU A 401 8.63 -11.37 -1.80
C LEU A 401 7.94 -12.67 -1.30
N GLY A 402 8.69 -13.77 -1.24
CA GLY A 402 8.19 -15.07 -0.80
C GLY A 402 7.70 -15.06 0.65
N THR A 403 8.43 -14.38 1.56
CA THR A 403 7.97 -14.21 2.94
C THR A 403 6.69 -13.40 3.01
N THR A 404 6.45 -12.43 2.12
CA THR A 404 5.17 -11.70 2.06
C THR A 404 4.01 -12.65 1.73
N ALA A 405 4.20 -13.61 0.82
CA ALA A 405 3.19 -14.62 0.50
C ALA A 405 2.87 -15.59 1.65
N LEU A 406 3.76 -15.74 2.63
CA LEU A 406 3.49 -16.55 3.82
C LEU A 406 2.46 -15.90 4.76
N PHE A 407 2.22 -14.60 4.64
CA PHE A 407 1.26 -13.84 5.46
C PHE A 407 0.04 -13.48 4.61
N PHE A 408 -0.19 -12.20 4.33
CA PHE A 408 -1.25 -11.69 3.47
C PHE A 408 -0.67 -10.66 2.50
N ILE A 409 -1.33 -10.47 1.37
CA ILE A 409 -0.85 -9.60 0.29
C ILE A 409 -1.57 -8.25 0.35
N VAL A 410 -0.77 -7.20 0.53
CA VAL A 410 -1.16 -5.80 0.29
C VAL A 410 -0.06 -5.13 -0.54
N GLY A 411 -0.42 -4.12 -1.33
CA GLY A 411 0.46 -3.52 -2.33
C GLY A 411 1.76 -2.98 -1.73
N ARG A 412 1.65 -2.24 -0.62
CA ARG A 412 2.79 -1.61 0.07
C ARG A 412 3.87 -2.59 0.54
N TYR A 413 3.52 -3.86 0.80
CA TYR A 413 4.50 -4.87 1.24
C TYR A 413 5.49 -5.32 0.15
N ARG A 414 5.23 -4.95 -1.10
CA ARG A 414 6.15 -5.19 -2.23
C ARG A 414 7.22 -4.10 -2.36
N ILE A 415 6.95 -2.91 -1.83
CA ILE A 415 7.78 -1.71 -2.01
C ILE A 415 9.24 -1.91 -1.57
N PRO A 416 9.54 -2.54 -0.41
CA PRO A 416 10.94 -2.75 0.01
C PRO A 416 11.76 -3.60 -0.97
N TRP A 417 11.10 -4.38 -1.83
CA TRP A 417 11.72 -5.32 -2.77
C TRP A 417 11.77 -4.80 -4.21
N LEU A 418 11.10 -3.67 -4.50
CA LEU A 418 11.17 -2.97 -5.79
C LEU A 418 12.61 -2.62 -6.22
N PRO A 419 13.53 -2.16 -5.35
CA PRO A 419 14.93 -1.94 -5.70
C PRO A 419 15.58 -3.18 -6.32
N GLY A 420 15.31 -4.35 -5.73
CA GLY A 420 15.84 -5.63 -6.19
C GLY A 420 15.28 -6.02 -7.56
N LEU A 421 13.97 -5.86 -7.73
CA LEU A 421 13.30 -6.08 -9.02
C LEU A 421 13.80 -5.13 -10.12
N ALA A 422 14.03 -3.84 -9.81
CA ALA A 422 14.56 -2.87 -10.76
C ALA A 422 15.98 -3.22 -11.22
N LEU A 423 16.83 -3.72 -10.33
CA LEU A 423 18.17 -4.21 -10.68
C LEU A 423 18.12 -5.46 -11.57
N LEU A 424 17.25 -6.42 -11.25
CA LEU A 424 17.05 -7.61 -12.07
C LEU A 424 16.49 -7.23 -13.45
N ALA A 425 15.51 -6.32 -13.50
CA ALA A 425 14.92 -5.81 -14.72
C ALA A 425 15.97 -5.14 -15.60
N ALA A 426 16.82 -4.29 -15.03
CA ALA A 426 17.91 -3.66 -15.74
C ALA A 426 18.93 -4.67 -16.28
N ALA A 427 19.36 -5.64 -15.47
CA ALA A 427 20.31 -6.66 -15.90
C ALA A 427 19.75 -7.48 -17.09
N GLY A 428 18.48 -7.91 -17.01
CA GLY A 428 17.82 -8.67 -18.06
C GLY A 428 17.58 -7.88 -19.35
N THR A 429 17.09 -6.64 -19.23
CA THR A 429 16.80 -5.78 -20.38
C THR A 429 18.06 -5.34 -21.12
N VAL A 430 19.12 -4.98 -20.39
CA VAL A 430 20.40 -4.59 -20.99
C VAL A 430 21.06 -5.76 -21.69
N ASP A 431 21.05 -6.96 -21.11
CA ASP A 431 21.56 -8.17 -21.78
C ASP A 431 20.76 -8.50 -23.04
N MET A 432 19.42 -8.38 -22.98
CA MET A 432 18.55 -8.56 -24.15
C MET A 432 18.91 -7.57 -25.27
N GLY A 433 19.05 -6.28 -24.94
CA GLY A 433 19.46 -5.25 -25.90
C GLY A 433 20.84 -5.53 -26.52
N ARG A 434 21.83 -5.96 -25.73
CA ARG A 434 23.16 -6.33 -26.22
C ARG A 434 23.10 -7.51 -27.20
N ARG A 435 22.28 -8.52 -26.93
CA ARG A 435 22.12 -9.69 -27.81
C ARG A 435 21.45 -9.34 -29.13
N LEU A 436 20.40 -8.53 -29.08
CA LEU A 436 19.72 -8.00 -30.26
C LEU A 436 20.69 -7.19 -31.13
N ALA A 437 21.45 -6.28 -30.52
CA ALA A 437 22.46 -5.48 -31.23
C ALA A 437 23.55 -6.35 -31.87
N ARG A 438 23.93 -7.46 -31.24
CA ARG A 438 24.91 -8.44 -31.75
C ARG A 438 24.30 -9.52 -32.65
N ARG A 439 23.02 -9.42 -33.01
CA ARG A 439 22.27 -10.41 -33.81
C ARG A 439 22.35 -11.85 -33.26
N GLN A 440 22.44 -11.99 -31.94
CA GLN A 440 22.47 -13.28 -31.26
C GLN A 440 21.04 -13.78 -30.99
N TRP A 441 20.41 -14.39 -32.00
CA TRP A 441 19.01 -14.83 -31.94
C TRP A 441 18.75 -16.01 -31.00
N ARG A 442 19.80 -16.77 -30.65
CA ARG A 442 19.70 -17.92 -29.74
C ARG A 442 19.15 -17.48 -28.37
N GLY A 443 18.00 -18.06 -28.00
CA GLY A 443 17.36 -17.82 -26.71
C GLY A 443 16.47 -16.58 -26.64
N ILE A 444 16.26 -15.86 -27.75
CA ILE A 444 15.35 -14.69 -27.76
C ILE A 444 13.88 -15.13 -27.64
N GLY A 445 13.48 -16.21 -28.32
CA GLY A 445 12.08 -16.69 -28.30
C GLY A 445 11.53 -16.95 -26.91
N TRP A 446 12.23 -17.72 -26.07
CA TRP A 446 11.76 -18.02 -24.71
C TRP A 446 11.84 -16.79 -23.78
N ARG A 447 12.75 -15.86 -24.01
CA ARG A 447 12.82 -14.58 -23.26
C ARG A 447 11.66 -13.64 -23.65
N VAL A 448 11.24 -13.67 -24.92
CA VAL A 448 10.01 -13.01 -25.34
C VAL A 448 8.81 -13.67 -24.66
N CYS A 449 8.77 -15.00 -24.55
CA CYS A 449 7.73 -15.67 -23.75
C CYS A 449 7.77 -15.26 -22.26
N LEU A 450 8.95 -15.11 -21.66
CA LEU A 450 9.09 -14.60 -20.29
C LEU A 450 8.60 -13.15 -20.11
N LEU A 451 8.55 -12.36 -21.19
CA LEU A 451 8.05 -10.99 -21.15
C LEU A 451 6.55 -10.97 -21.43
N VAL A 452 6.13 -11.64 -22.50
CA VAL A 452 4.76 -11.59 -23.03
C VAL A 452 3.79 -12.40 -22.19
N LEU A 453 4.16 -13.59 -21.71
CA LEU A 453 3.23 -14.45 -20.95
C LEU A 453 2.87 -13.84 -19.58
N PRO A 454 3.82 -13.32 -18.78
CA PRO A 454 3.47 -12.62 -17.55
C PRO A 454 2.72 -11.33 -17.84
N ILE A 455 3.16 -10.47 -18.79
CA ILE A 455 2.43 -9.24 -19.11
C ILE A 455 0.99 -9.53 -19.56
N ALA A 456 0.79 -10.54 -20.40
CA ALA A 456 -0.54 -10.96 -20.85
C ALA A 456 -1.38 -11.55 -19.71
N ALA A 457 -0.79 -12.40 -18.86
CA ALA A 457 -1.46 -12.99 -17.69
C ALA A 457 -1.75 -11.95 -16.59
N LEU A 458 -0.93 -10.92 -16.47
CA LEU A 458 -1.07 -9.82 -15.50
C LEU A 458 -2.04 -8.74 -16.00
N ALA A 459 -2.09 -8.50 -17.32
CA ALA A 459 -3.10 -7.69 -17.98
C ALA A 459 -4.49 -8.37 -17.97
N TRP A 460 -4.51 -9.70 -17.92
CA TRP A 460 -5.70 -10.48 -17.55
C TRP A 460 -5.97 -10.32 -16.04
N ARG A 461 -6.74 -9.29 -15.72
CA ARG A 461 -7.21 -9.02 -14.35
C ARG A 461 -8.02 -10.21 -13.81
N PRO A 462 -7.92 -10.53 -12.50
CA PRO A 462 -8.82 -11.48 -11.86
C PRO A 462 -10.26 -11.01 -12.08
N MET A 463 -11.15 -11.98 -12.34
CA MET A 463 -12.58 -11.74 -12.59
C MET A 463 -13.33 -11.16 -11.38
N VAL A 464 -12.66 -11.02 -10.22
CA VAL A 464 -13.22 -10.56 -8.95
C VAL A 464 -12.23 -9.60 -8.29
N ASP A 465 -12.71 -8.43 -7.87
CA ASP A 465 -11.93 -7.46 -7.09
C ASP A 465 -11.56 -8.11 -5.73
N PRO A 466 -10.27 -8.24 -5.38
CA PRO A 466 -9.86 -8.87 -4.13
C PRO A 466 -10.27 -8.07 -2.88
N THR A 467 -10.65 -6.80 -3.05
CA THR A 467 -11.14 -5.92 -1.98
C THR A 467 -12.45 -5.24 -2.43
N PRO A 468 -13.59 -5.97 -2.44
CA PRO A 468 -14.85 -5.49 -3.02
C PRO A 468 -15.37 -4.17 -2.42
N ASP A 469 -14.96 -3.87 -1.20
CA ASP A 469 -15.36 -2.71 -0.42
C ASP A 469 -14.35 -1.54 -0.45
N ARG A 470 -13.27 -1.62 -1.24
CA ARG A 470 -12.18 -0.61 -1.22
C ARG A 470 -12.68 0.82 -1.49
N TRP A 471 -13.60 0.97 -2.45
CA TRP A 471 -14.18 2.27 -2.81
C TRP A 471 -14.98 2.86 -1.66
N GLY A 472 -15.75 2.04 -0.93
CA GLY A 472 -16.49 2.49 0.24
C GLY A 472 -15.58 2.95 1.37
N HIS A 473 -14.46 2.26 1.61
CA HIS A 473 -13.48 2.69 2.63
C HIS A 473 -12.81 4.02 2.24
N ALA A 474 -12.39 4.16 0.98
CA ALA A 474 -11.73 5.38 0.51
C ALA A 474 -12.67 6.61 0.49
N GLU A 475 -13.97 6.41 0.19
CA GLU A 475 -14.98 7.46 0.29
C GLU A 475 -15.30 7.85 1.74
N ILE A 476 -15.28 6.89 2.69
CA ILE A 476 -15.37 7.20 4.13
C ILE A 476 -14.17 8.06 4.55
N GLU A 477 -12.96 7.67 4.14
CA GLU A 477 -11.76 8.46 4.40
C GLU A 477 -11.89 9.88 3.84
N LEU A 478 -12.39 10.03 2.61
CA LEU A 478 -12.64 11.32 1.97
C LEU A 478 -13.65 12.17 2.77
N ALA A 479 -14.75 11.57 3.22
CA ALA A 479 -15.74 12.24 4.05
C ALA A 479 -15.11 12.76 5.35
N LEU A 480 -14.32 11.94 6.02
CA LEU A 480 -13.64 12.29 7.27
C LEU A 480 -12.59 13.39 7.05
N ALA A 481 -11.85 13.37 5.95
CA ALA A 481 -10.93 14.44 5.58
C ALA A 481 -11.66 15.78 5.38
N TYR A 482 -12.84 15.77 4.77
CA TYR A 482 -13.67 16.98 4.66
C TYR A 482 -14.21 17.46 6.01
N LEU A 483 -14.65 16.54 6.89
CA LEU A 483 -15.10 16.88 8.25
C LEU A 483 -13.96 17.46 9.11
N ALA A 484 -12.73 16.98 8.94
CA ALA A 484 -11.56 17.52 9.62
C ALA A 484 -11.34 19.00 9.27
N GLU A 485 -11.52 19.38 8.00
CA GLU A 485 -11.46 20.78 7.52
C GLU A 485 -12.74 21.60 7.77
N GLY A 486 -13.79 21.02 8.37
CA GLY A 486 -15.08 21.70 8.59
C GLY A 486 -15.94 21.88 7.32
N ARG A 487 -15.62 21.16 6.24
CA ARG A 487 -16.32 21.20 4.95
C ARG A 487 -17.50 20.22 4.96
N LEU A 488 -18.64 20.68 5.48
CA LEU A 488 -19.83 19.82 5.65
C LEU A 488 -20.44 19.32 4.33
N GLU A 489 -20.63 20.18 3.32
CA GLU A 489 -21.33 19.76 2.09
C GLU A 489 -20.60 18.65 1.32
N PRO A 490 -19.28 18.75 1.06
CA PRO A 490 -18.53 17.66 0.40
C PRO A 490 -18.47 16.40 1.25
N ALA A 491 -18.46 16.52 2.59
CA ALA A 491 -18.53 15.37 3.48
C ALA A 491 -19.86 14.63 3.33
N ILE A 492 -20.99 15.35 3.27
CA ILE A 492 -22.31 14.76 3.05
C ILE A 492 -22.37 14.07 1.69
N ASP A 493 -21.83 14.69 0.64
CA ASP A 493 -21.78 14.10 -0.69
C ASP A 493 -21.01 12.77 -0.70
N ALA A 494 -19.83 12.72 -0.08
CA ALA A 494 -19.05 11.49 0.05
C ALA A 494 -19.79 10.42 0.88
N LEU A 495 -20.42 10.80 2.00
CA LEU A 495 -21.23 9.87 2.81
C LEU A 495 -22.42 9.29 2.03
N ASP A 496 -23.06 10.09 1.17
CA ASP A 496 -24.14 9.62 0.31
C ASP A 496 -23.63 8.68 -0.78
N ASP A 497 -22.46 8.95 -1.34
CA ASP A 497 -21.81 8.05 -2.29
C ASP A 497 -21.50 6.71 -1.63
N VAL A 498 -20.97 6.69 -0.38
CA VAL A 498 -20.74 5.45 0.38
C VAL A 498 -22.03 4.65 0.56
N ARG A 499 -23.13 5.31 0.95
CA ARG A 499 -24.43 4.65 1.15
C ARG A 499 -24.99 4.09 -0.18
N ALA A 500 -24.79 4.80 -1.28
CA ALA A 500 -25.17 4.33 -2.61
C ALA A 500 -24.36 3.11 -3.05
N ILE A 501 -23.05 3.07 -2.76
CA ILE A 501 -22.12 2.01 -3.17
C ILE A 501 -22.56 0.63 -2.68
N GLY A 502 -23.09 0.44 -1.47
CA GLY A 502 -23.57 -0.89 -1.07
C GLY A 502 -23.96 -1.01 0.39
N GLU A 503 -24.58 -2.14 0.75
CA GLU A 503 -25.09 -2.39 2.10
C GLU A 503 -23.98 -2.45 3.16
N GLY A 504 -22.87 -3.16 2.88
CA GLY A 504 -21.71 -3.23 3.79
C GLY A 504 -21.12 -1.85 4.11
N PRO A 505 -20.72 -1.06 3.08
CA PRO A 505 -20.28 0.32 3.28
C PRO A 505 -21.33 1.22 3.97
N SER A 506 -22.61 1.09 3.61
CA SER A 506 -23.70 1.83 4.25
C SER A 506 -23.83 1.51 5.75
N GLY A 507 -23.74 0.23 6.10
CA GLY A 507 -23.73 -0.22 7.49
C GLY A 507 -22.56 0.37 8.28
N ARG A 508 -21.35 0.41 7.70
CA ARG A 508 -20.19 1.07 8.34
C ARG A 508 -20.43 2.55 8.60
N VAL A 509 -21.05 3.27 7.66
CA VAL A 509 -21.42 4.68 7.86
C VAL A 509 -22.43 4.82 8.99
N ALA A 510 -23.44 3.93 9.06
CA ALA A 510 -24.40 3.95 10.15
C ALA A 510 -23.72 3.74 11.51
N THR A 511 -22.78 2.80 11.62
CA THR A 511 -21.98 2.59 12.83
C THR A 511 -21.14 3.81 13.18
N LEU A 512 -20.43 4.39 12.21
CA LEU A 512 -19.58 5.59 12.42
C LEU A 512 -20.36 6.82 12.90
N LEU A 513 -21.63 6.93 12.51
CA LEU A 513 -22.49 8.06 12.82
C LEU A 513 -23.44 7.80 14.00
N ALA A 514 -23.44 6.60 14.57
CA ALA A 514 -24.27 6.25 15.72
C ALA A 514 -23.81 6.98 16.98
N GLU A 515 -22.50 6.94 17.26
CA GLU A 515 -21.87 7.56 18.44
C GLU A 515 -20.35 7.71 18.24
N GLY A 516 -19.70 8.52 19.08
CA GLY A 516 -18.24 8.67 19.11
C GLY A 516 -17.69 9.87 18.32
N PRO A 517 -16.37 9.95 18.11
CA PRO A 517 -15.71 11.17 17.66
C PRO A 517 -16.16 11.68 16.28
N VAL A 518 -16.51 10.77 15.38
CA VAL A 518 -17.02 11.11 14.04
C VAL A 518 -18.42 11.70 14.14
N HIS A 519 -19.31 11.04 14.90
CA HIS A 519 -20.64 11.53 15.23
C HIS A 519 -20.54 12.94 15.86
N ASP A 520 -19.74 13.11 16.91
CA ASP A 520 -19.59 14.38 17.63
C ASP A 520 -19.13 15.50 16.70
N ARG A 521 -18.20 15.20 15.78
CA ARG A 521 -17.69 16.17 14.81
C ARG A 521 -18.76 16.63 13.84
N ILE A 522 -19.52 15.70 13.26
CA ILE A 522 -20.59 16.07 12.31
C ILE A 522 -21.74 16.77 13.04
N ALA A 523 -22.10 16.32 14.25
CA ALA A 523 -23.11 16.93 15.09
C ALA A 523 -22.74 18.38 15.42
N ALA A 524 -21.50 18.62 15.84
CA ALA A 524 -21.01 19.96 16.10
C ALA A 524 -21.09 20.86 14.85
N LEU A 525 -20.70 20.38 13.67
CA LEU A 525 -20.78 21.16 12.43
C LEU A 525 -22.23 21.46 12.02
N VAL A 526 -23.13 20.48 12.15
CA VAL A 526 -24.56 20.64 11.84
C VAL A 526 -25.21 21.61 12.82
N LEU A 527 -25.07 21.38 14.13
CA LEU A 527 -25.67 22.20 15.18
C LEU A 527 -25.11 23.64 15.15
N ASN A 528 -23.81 23.81 14.94
CA ASN A 528 -23.22 25.15 14.81
C ASN A 528 -23.81 25.91 13.62
N ARG A 529 -24.03 25.27 12.47
CA ARG A 529 -24.65 25.94 11.31
C ARG A 529 -26.13 26.25 11.53
N LEU A 530 -26.85 25.38 12.23
CA LEU A 530 -28.24 25.61 12.60
C LEU A 530 -28.39 26.76 13.61
N ASN A 531 -27.40 26.95 14.49
CA ASN A 531 -27.42 27.95 15.57
C ASN A 531 -26.73 29.29 15.22
N MET A 532 -25.75 29.31 14.31
CA MET A 532 -25.02 30.52 13.88
C MET A 532 -25.87 31.45 13.01
N ALA A 533 -26.90 30.94 12.35
CA ALA A 533 -27.86 31.76 11.65
C ALA A 533 -28.69 32.52 12.69
N ARG A 534 -28.28 33.76 12.99
CA ARG A 534 -29.03 34.73 13.82
C ARG A 534 -30.47 34.97 13.33
N TYR A 535 -30.84 34.40 12.19
CA TYR A 535 -32.21 34.16 11.75
C TYR A 535 -32.36 32.69 11.33
N ALA A 536 -32.78 31.81 12.24
CA ALA A 536 -33.05 30.40 11.97
C ALA A 536 -34.13 30.16 10.88
N GLU A 537 -34.80 31.24 10.42
CA GLU A 537 -35.81 31.27 9.38
C GLU A 537 -35.25 31.45 7.96
N GLU A 538 -33.99 31.89 7.79
CA GLU A 538 -33.40 32.15 6.45
C GLU A 538 -32.84 30.90 5.76
N ILE A 539 -32.62 29.80 6.49
CA ILE A 539 -32.06 28.57 5.92
C ILE A 539 -33.14 27.84 5.11
N PRO A 540 -32.93 27.57 3.81
CA PRO A 540 -33.89 26.81 3.01
C PRO A 540 -34.21 25.46 3.65
N GLN A 541 -35.50 25.11 3.69
CA GLN A 541 -35.98 23.87 4.33
C GLN A 541 -35.27 22.62 3.81
N ILE A 542 -34.94 22.59 2.51
CA ILE A 542 -34.22 21.49 1.87
C ILE A 542 -32.78 21.34 2.40
N VAL A 543 -32.09 22.46 2.65
CA VAL A 543 -30.73 22.47 3.22
C VAL A 543 -30.77 22.00 4.67
N ARG A 544 -31.77 22.46 5.43
CA ARG A 544 -31.98 22.02 6.81
C ARG A 544 -32.22 20.51 6.88
N ALA A 545 -33.08 19.97 6.02
CA ALA A 545 -33.31 18.53 5.93
C ALA A 545 -32.03 17.75 5.58
N ARG A 546 -31.25 18.23 4.60
CA ARG A 546 -29.96 17.64 4.20
C ARG A 546 -28.97 17.51 5.36
N TRP A 547 -28.90 18.49 6.25
CA TRP A 547 -28.05 18.44 7.44
C TRP A 547 -28.61 17.51 8.51
N LEU A 548 -29.91 17.62 8.81
CA LEU A 548 -30.57 16.83 9.85
C LEU A 548 -30.59 15.32 9.54
N ARG A 549 -30.56 14.90 8.26
CA ARG A 549 -30.50 13.46 7.93
C ARG A 549 -29.17 12.79 8.21
N GLN A 550 -28.11 13.53 8.55
CA GLN A 550 -26.81 12.94 8.87
C GLN A 550 -26.74 12.38 10.28
N LEU A 551 -27.56 12.88 11.20
CA LEU A 551 -27.55 12.48 12.61
C LEU A 551 -28.74 11.55 12.90
N PRO A 552 -28.53 10.43 13.60
CA PRO A 552 -29.61 9.52 13.98
C PRO A 552 -30.78 10.21 14.70
N GLU A 553 -30.47 11.08 15.66
CA GLU A 553 -31.42 11.76 16.52
C GLU A 553 -32.28 12.81 15.81
N THR A 554 -31.78 13.42 14.72
CA THR A 554 -32.53 14.41 13.93
C THR A 554 -33.13 13.86 12.64
N ARG A 555 -32.94 12.57 12.36
CA ARG A 555 -33.37 11.94 11.10
C ARG A 555 -34.89 11.95 10.90
N ALA A 556 -35.66 11.77 11.97
CA ALA A 556 -37.12 11.83 11.94
C ALA A 556 -37.64 13.23 11.58
N GLU A 557 -36.97 14.28 12.06
CA GLU A 557 -37.31 15.66 11.68
C GLU A 557 -36.98 15.92 10.21
N SER A 558 -35.82 15.47 9.74
CA SER A 558 -35.48 15.55 8.32
C SER A 558 -36.54 14.91 7.45
N ARG A 559 -37.05 13.73 7.85
CA ARG A 559 -38.08 13.01 7.09
C ARG A 559 -39.34 13.87 6.94
N ARG A 560 -39.88 14.40 8.04
CA ARG A 560 -41.09 15.25 8.03
C ARG A 560 -40.92 16.46 7.10
N ARG A 561 -39.74 17.09 7.11
CA ARG A 561 -39.44 18.25 6.25
C ARG A 561 -39.38 17.85 4.77
N LEU A 562 -38.76 16.72 4.44
CA LEU A 562 -38.70 16.22 3.06
C LEU A 562 -40.09 15.82 2.54
N GLU A 563 -40.91 15.16 3.36
CA GLU A 563 -42.29 14.80 3.01
C GLU A 563 -43.12 16.06 2.71
N ALA A 564 -43.01 17.12 3.53
CA ALA A 564 -43.69 18.39 3.28
C ALA A 564 -43.20 19.08 1.98
N LEU A 565 -41.90 18.99 1.68
CA LEU A 565 -41.34 19.53 0.43
C LEU A 565 -41.79 18.73 -0.79
N LEU A 566 -41.90 17.41 -0.69
CA LEU A 566 -42.42 16.56 -1.77
C LEU A 566 -43.90 16.82 -2.06
N LEU A 567 -44.70 17.13 -1.03
CA LEU A 567 -46.11 17.49 -1.22
C LEU A 567 -46.26 18.85 -1.92
N SER A 568 -45.42 19.82 -1.58
CA SER A 568 -45.48 21.17 -2.16
C SER A 568 -44.81 21.28 -3.53
N HIS A 569 -43.71 20.54 -3.75
CA HIS A 569 -42.88 20.60 -4.94
C HIS A 569 -42.57 19.18 -5.45
N PRO A 570 -43.58 18.40 -5.88
CA PRO A 570 -43.41 16.99 -6.20
C PRO A 570 -42.42 16.75 -7.33
N ASN A 571 -42.22 17.69 -8.27
CA ASN A 571 -41.34 17.52 -9.42
C ASN A 571 -39.97 18.22 -9.26
N ASP A 572 -39.65 18.77 -8.08
CA ASP A 572 -38.35 19.39 -7.86
C ASP A 572 -37.25 18.31 -7.80
N PRO A 573 -36.27 18.33 -8.73
CA PRO A 573 -35.21 17.33 -8.77
C PRO A 573 -34.32 17.35 -7.52
N THR A 574 -34.14 18.50 -6.88
CA THR A 574 -33.35 18.65 -5.64
C THR A 574 -34.04 17.98 -4.47
N VAL A 575 -35.36 18.16 -4.35
CA VAL A 575 -36.16 17.53 -3.29
C VAL A 575 -36.16 16.01 -3.46
N ARG A 576 -36.36 15.51 -4.70
CA ARG A 576 -36.32 14.07 -4.98
C ARG A 576 -34.93 13.48 -4.74
N ARG A 577 -33.85 14.21 -5.05
CA ARG A 577 -32.48 13.77 -4.71
C ARG A 577 -32.30 13.62 -3.20
N GLU A 578 -32.65 14.62 -2.40
CA GLU A 578 -32.50 14.52 -0.94
C GLU A 578 -33.39 13.42 -0.34
N TRP A 579 -34.58 13.20 -0.91
CA TRP A 579 -35.44 12.08 -0.51
C TRP A 579 -34.78 10.72 -0.80
N GLY A 580 -34.21 10.56 -1.99
CA GLY A 580 -33.44 9.36 -2.34
C GLY A 580 -32.24 9.15 -1.42
N ALA A 581 -31.50 10.22 -1.10
CA ALA A 581 -30.37 10.17 -0.17
C ALA A 581 -30.79 9.88 1.28
N TRP A 582 -31.97 10.34 1.71
CA TRP A 582 -32.56 9.96 3.00
C TRP A 582 -32.84 8.46 3.03
N TRP A 583 -33.45 7.88 1.99
CA TRP A 583 -33.67 6.44 1.92
C TRP A 583 -32.37 5.63 1.92
N LEU A 584 -31.31 6.10 1.25
CA LEU A 584 -30.02 5.40 1.24
C LEU A 584 -29.41 5.20 2.63
N GLY A 585 -29.72 6.05 3.61
CA GLY A 585 -29.22 5.90 4.97
C GLY A 585 -30.12 5.07 5.88
N GLU A 586 -31.25 4.54 5.38
CA GLU A 586 -32.14 3.68 6.16
C GLU A 586 -31.70 2.22 6.02
N THR A 587 -30.99 1.72 7.04
CA THR A 587 -30.41 0.37 7.01
C THR A 587 -31.37 -0.72 7.51
N ASN A 588 -32.46 -0.34 8.19
CA ASN A 588 -33.38 -1.28 8.82
C ASN A 588 -34.59 -1.62 7.93
N ASP A 589 -34.85 -0.82 6.89
CA ASP A 589 -35.93 -1.05 5.94
C ASP A 589 -35.40 -1.84 4.73
N PRO A 590 -35.90 -3.08 4.48
CA PRO A 590 -35.45 -3.91 3.35
C PRO A 590 -35.76 -3.26 1.99
N ASP A 591 -36.72 -2.33 1.93
CA ASP A 591 -37.16 -1.66 0.72
C ASP A 591 -36.51 -0.28 0.52
N ALA A 592 -35.70 0.17 1.47
CA ALA A 592 -35.04 1.48 1.44
C ALA A 592 -34.29 1.75 0.14
N ARG A 593 -33.47 0.80 -0.32
CA ARG A 593 -32.70 0.95 -1.56
C ARG A 593 -33.59 1.02 -2.80
N ARG A 594 -34.75 0.35 -2.80
CA ARG A 594 -35.74 0.45 -3.88
C ARG A 594 -36.37 1.85 -3.89
N HIS A 595 -36.80 2.34 -2.73
CA HIS A 595 -37.35 3.69 -2.61
C HIS A 595 -36.33 4.77 -3.01
N ALA A 596 -35.06 4.59 -2.63
CA ALA A 596 -33.96 5.45 -3.05
C ALA A 596 -33.81 5.47 -4.58
N LYS A 597 -33.79 4.29 -5.22
CA LYS A 597 -33.67 4.15 -6.67
C LYS A 597 -34.79 4.90 -7.40
N ASP A 598 -36.04 4.71 -6.96
CA ASP A 598 -37.20 5.32 -7.60
C ASP A 598 -37.17 6.85 -7.49
N ALA A 599 -36.85 7.38 -6.30
CA ALA A 599 -36.72 8.81 -6.07
C ALA A 599 -35.59 9.44 -6.93
N LEU A 600 -34.43 8.79 -6.99
CA LEU A 600 -33.28 9.27 -7.76
C LEU A 600 -33.54 9.22 -9.28
N ALA A 601 -34.19 8.16 -9.78
CA ALA A 601 -34.58 8.06 -11.19
C ALA A 601 -35.52 9.20 -11.60
N GLN A 602 -36.48 9.52 -10.74
CA GLN A 602 -37.42 10.61 -10.98
C GLN A 602 -36.73 11.99 -10.94
N ALA A 603 -35.73 12.18 -10.09
CA ALA A 603 -34.93 13.41 -10.03
C ALA A 603 -34.16 13.70 -11.34
N ILE A 604 -33.74 12.65 -12.05
CA ILE A 604 -33.01 12.77 -13.32
C ILE A 604 -33.95 13.05 -14.50
N GLN A 605 -35.18 12.51 -14.44
CA GLN A 605 -36.20 12.66 -15.49
C GLN A 605 -36.88 14.04 -15.47
N ALA A 606 -36.85 14.74 -14.34
CA ALA A 606 -37.44 16.08 -14.22
C ALA A 606 -36.69 17.13 -15.06
N PRO A 607 -37.38 18.19 -15.55
CA PRO A 607 -36.72 19.34 -16.18
C PRO A 607 -35.69 19.95 -15.22
N GLY A 608 -34.41 20.01 -15.63
CA GLY A 608 -33.32 20.50 -14.78
C GLY A 608 -32.49 19.42 -14.06
N SER A 609 -32.57 18.15 -14.50
CA SER A 609 -31.72 17.00 -14.14
C SER A 609 -30.57 17.26 -13.14
N ASP A 610 -30.68 16.69 -11.93
CA ASP A 610 -29.69 16.84 -10.88
C ASP A 610 -28.48 15.89 -11.08
N ALA A 611 -27.28 16.47 -11.14
CA ALA A 611 -26.03 15.76 -11.33
C ALA A 611 -25.71 14.74 -10.23
N SER A 612 -25.95 15.13 -8.98
CA SER A 612 -25.69 14.32 -7.81
C SER A 612 -26.71 13.19 -7.73
N ALA A 613 -27.95 13.40 -8.18
CA ALA A 613 -28.92 12.32 -8.34
C ALA A 613 -28.46 11.27 -9.36
N ALA A 614 -27.92 11.71 -10.50
CA ALA A 614 -27.32 10.83 -11.51
C ALA A 614 -26.14 10.02 -10.97
N ILE A 615 -25.25 10.64 -10.17
CA ILE A 615 -24.14 9.97 -9.50
C ILE A 615 -24.64 8.89 -8.54
N LEU A 616 -25.53 9.26 -7.62
CA LEU A 616 -26.07 8.32 -6.63
C LEU A 616 -26.81 7.16 -7.30
N LEU A 617 -27.59 7.43 -8.35
CA LEU A 617 -28.29 6.37 -9.09
C LEU A 617 -27.30 5.42 -9.77
N ALA A 618 -26.25 5.95 -10.41
CA ALA A 618 -25.22 5.15 -11.06
C ALA A 618 -24.48 4.25 -10.07
N LEU A 619 -24.11 4.78 -8.89
CA LEU A 619 -23.46 4.03 -7.83
C LEU A 619 -24.39 2.94 -7.26
N LEU A 620 -25.66 3.30 -7.00
CA LEU A 620 -26.69 2.41 -6.47
C LEU A 620 -26.99 1.23 -7.40
N THR A 621 -27.05 1.48 -8.71
CA THR A 621 -27.43 0.48 -9.72
C THR A 621 -26.22 -0.21 -10.38
N SER A 622 -25.01 0.30 -10.14
CA SER A 622 -23.80 -0.09 -10.88
C SER A 622 -23.98 0.00 -12.41
N ASP A 623 -24.75 1.00 -12.86
CA ASP A 623 -25.02 1.32 -14.26
C ASP A 623 -24.39 2.66 -14.63
N ARG A 624 -23.75 2.73 -15.80
CA ARG A 624 -23.14 3.97 -16.31
C ARG A 624 -24.13 4.87 -17.02
N LEU A 625 -25.28 4.36 -17.44
CA LEU A 625 -26.27 5.12 -18.22
C LEU A 625 -26.68 6.44 -17.57
N PRO A 626 -26.93 6.54 -16.24
CA PRO A 626 -27.27 7.81 -15.61
C PRO A 626 -26.20 8.91 -15.79
N LEU A 627 -24.93 8.53 -16.02
CA LEU A 627 -23.81 9.46 -16.16
C LEU A 627 -23.59 9.93 -17.61
N ALA A 628 -24.21 9.31 -18.60
CA ALA A 628 -23.90 9.51 -20.03
C ALA A 628 -24.15 10.95 -20.53
N GLY A 629 -25.05 11.70 -19.89
CA GLY A 629 -25.37 13.09 -20.23
C GLY A 629 -24.56 14.15 -19.47
N LEU A 630 -23.68 13.75 -18.55
CA LEU A 630 -22.88 14.68 -17.75
C LEU A 630 -21.59 15.04 -18.50
N THR A 631 -21.59 16.14 -19.24
CA THR A 631 -20.36 16.69 -19.84
C THR A 631 -19.43 17.27 -18.76
N LEU A 632 -18.11 17.04 -18.84
CA LEU A 632 -17.07 17.53 -17.92
C LEU A 632 -16.81 19.06 -17.98
N ASN A 633 -17.82 19.87 -18.34
CA ASN A 633 -17.75 21.33 -18.41
C ASN A 633 -18.34 22.02 -17.17
N ARG A 634 -18.47 21.29 -16.05
CA ARG A 634 -19.05 21.76 -14.78
C ARG A 634 -17.96 22.19 -13.77
N PRO A 635 -18.30 22.76 -12.60
CA PRO A 635 -17.31 23.10 -11.58
C PRO A 635 -16.42 21.90 -11.23
N ALA A 636 -15.13 22.14 -11.01
CA ALA A 636 -14.13 21.09 -10.79
C ALA A 636 -14.53 19.99 -9.78
N PRO A 637 -15.13 20.31 -8.60
CA PRO A 637 -15.49 19.28 -7.61
C PRO A 637 -16.53 18.27 -8.12
N LEU A 638 -17.48 18.73 -8.94
CA LEU A 638 -18.50 17.86 -9.51
C LEU A 638 -17.91 16.97 -10.61
N ASN A 639 -16.96 17.49 -11.40
CA ASN A 639 -16.23 16.69 -12.38
C ASN A 639 -15.40 15.58 -11.70
N ASP A 640 -14.80 15.85 -10.54
CA ASP A 640 -14.04 14.87 -9.76
C ASP A 640 -14.95 13.74 -9.26
N ARG A 641 -16.10 14.09 -8.68
CA ARG A 641 -17.11 13.13 -8.22
C ARG A 641 -17.67 12.28 -9.36
N VAL A 642 -17.91 12.87 -10.54
CA VAL A 642 -18.34 12.12 -11.76
C VAL A 642 -17.25 11.15 -12.23
N ARG A 643 -15.98 11.59 -12.28
CA ARG A 643 -14.86 10.71 -12.67
C ARG A 643 -14.71 9.53 -11.72
N LEU A 644 -14.87 9.78 -10.42
CA LEU A 644 -14.83 8.75 -9.39
C LEU A 644 -15.99 7.76 -9.54
N ALA A 645 -17.23 8.24 -9.71
CA ALA A 645 -18.39 7.40 -9.94
C ALA A 645 -18.25 6.53 -11.20
N LEU A 646 -17.73 7.09 -12.30
CA LEU A 646 -17.42 6.32 -13.50
C LEU A 646 -16.41 5.20 -13.24
N ALA A 647 -15.37 5.45 -12.46
CA ALA A 647 -14.36 4.45 -12.10
C ALA A 647 -14.95 3.33 -11.22
N ILE A 648 -15.76 3.67 -10.22
CA ILE A 648 -16.42 2.70 -9.32
C ILE A 648 -17.38 1.80 -10.11
N VAL A 649 -18.24 2.40 -10.94
CA VAL A 649 -19.17 1.62 -11.77
C VAL A 649 -18.38 0.76 -12.75
N ALA A 650 -17.30 1.29 -13.34
CA ALA A 650 -16.45 0.54 -14.26
C ALA A 650 -15.77 -0.70 -13.67
N SER A 651 -15.43 -0.67 -12.38
CA SER A 651 -14.87 -1.85 -11.72
C SER A 651 -15.93 -2.91 -11.43
N ARG A 652 -17.19 -2.51 -11.23
CA ARG A 652 -18.31 -3.38 -10.83
C ARG A 652 -19.09 -4.00 -11.97
N SER A 653 -19.23 -3.31 -13.11
CA SER A 653 -19.97 -3.83 -14.28
C SER A 653 -19.21 -4.93 -15.05
N ARG A 654 -18.05 -5.40 -14.56
CA ARG A 654 -17.27 -6.46 -15.20
C ARG A 654 -17.87 -7.84 -14.87
N PRO A 655 -17.93 -8.78 -15.83
CA PRO A 655 -18.62 -10.05 -15.66
C PRO A 655 -17.95 -10.92 -14.57
N GLY A 656 -18.55 -10.95 -13.37
CA GLY A 656 -18.09 -11.76 -12.23
C GLY A 656 -18.70 -11.39 -10.87
N THR A 657 -19.13 -10.14 -10.68
CA THR A 657 -19.65 -9.61 -9.40
C THR A 657 -21.07 -10.08 -9.05
N ARG A 658 -21.88 -10.56 -10.00
CA ARG A 658 -23.28 -10.96 -9.76
C ARG A 658 -23.47 -12.23 -8.91
N LEU A 659 -22.41 -12.99 -8.60
CA LEU A 659 -22.54 -14.29 -7.95
C LEU A 659 -22.47 -14.25 -6.41
N GLN A 660 -22.14 -13.12 -5.78
CA GLN A 660 -22.06 -13.03 -4.31
C GLN A 660 -23.36 -12.56 -3.64
N GLU A 661 -24.24 -11.84 -4.33
CA GLU A 661 -25.51 -11.37 -3.73
C GLU A 661 -26.55 -12.49 -3.50
N THR A 662 -26.37 -13.68 -4.08
CA THR A 662 -27.26 -14.84 -3.86
C THR A 662 -26.82 -15.77 -2.73
N GLY A 663 -25.78 -15.40 -1.96
CA GLY A 663 -25.15 -16.23 -0.94
C GLY A 663 -25.66 -16.04 0.50
N ILE A 664 -26.88 -15.55 0.73
CA ILE A 664 -27.47 -15.47 2.07
C ILE A 664 -28.40 -16.67 2.28
N GLN A 665 -27.94 -17.58 3.15
CA GLN A 665 -28.63 -18.64 3.88
C GLN A 665 -30.11 -18.91 3.53
N ARG A 666 -30.38 -20.01 2.80
CA ARG A 666 -31.63 -20.76 2.96
C ARG A 666 -31.48 -21.72 4.15
N ASN A 667 -31.92 -21.30 5.33
CA ASN A 667 -32.23 -22.20 6.43
C ASN A 667 -33.27 -23.24 5.95
N ARG A 668 -32.89 -24.52 5.88
CA ARG A 668 -33.83 -25.63 5.82
C ARG A 668 -34.11 -26.09 7.26
N PRO A 669 -35.38 -26.26 7.67
CA PRO A 669 -35.69 -26.86 8.96
C PRO A 669 -35.30 -28.35 8.96
N PRO A 670 -34.95 -28.94 10.12
CA PRO A 670 -34.64 -30.35 10.21
C PRO A 670 -35.90 -31.18 9.96
N LYS A 671 -35.77 -32.20 9.11
CA LYS A 671 -36.80 -33.24 8.96
C LYS A 671 -36.88 -34.03 10.26
N ALA A 672 -38.10 -34.16 10.77
CA ALA A 672 -38.43 -35.12 11.81
C ALA A 672 -38.18 -36.54 11.30
N SER A 673 -37.50 -37.34 12.13
CA SER A 673 -37.61 -38.79 12.21
C SER A 673 -37.38 -39.18 13.66
#